data_AF-A0A4Q0M6A0-F1
#
_entry.id   AF-A0A4Q0M6A0-F1
#
_cell.length_a   1.000
_cell.length_b   1.000
_cell.length_c   1.000
_cell.angle_alpha   90.00
_cell.angle_beta   90.00
_cell.angle_gamma   90.00
#
_symmetry.space_group_name_H-M   'P 1'
#
loop_
_entity.id
_entity.type
_entity.pdbx_description
1 polymer ?
#
loop_
_entity_poly.entity_id
_entity_poly.type
_entity_poly.pdbx_seq_one_letter_code
_entity_poly.pdbx_strand_id
1 'polypeptide(L)'
;MKTGGARRTVRSVAAMTCVLTAGLSCSPLGAQEAAAEGEVALEELSLIGRMFFGWQGASDAVYDTPGAVAQIGREAIDDRGGARNTADILRSVSGVNAVIDRQTPGLNVNIRGLQDQGRVSMTIDGARQNFQQSGHGAPSFAFIDPELIGGVDIDKGPTSTAGGAGVIGGVVNFRTLVFDDIALPDKDYGVRVNATTGTNAFDFNGSLAAAAKVSEAFELVGAVGRKKLGEYDAGTHGDLVYDKEGGFGKFTTQDQWSWLAKATAEVAENQKVTLAYTGLAADFGTGSGEFIDTNKVTTHTVVADWRWAPGLWWADFAAKLYYTRTSNDQFRPDRNPDSTVGTDAFSVDYKIDTVGGSLTNTSRFTIPMFDVALTYGVEYFHDKTATASVAEDPADDPTGSSFSGSNPNGERGVGGAFARAELKRDWLTILLGGRLDAYNMTGSGVVFDGLTTGCGLRSCPTPFDVDKSGARFSPTATVAVTPREGVQVYASYEQGYRPPNIMETVLGGTHPGGALSVPFGPNPDLKPEVSRTYELGLNLKRDGLFIEGDAFRAKASVYMTDVDNYITDAYVFTDVRDFFMNVNLTDRTRLNGIDLELNYDAGVAYLGGSATFLNSEFGDKYDAGPGNRFTELSGIYLAPKRKLVLDGGLRFLERKLTVGARVTDVLPERGLSGELTGLFRYEPYTLLDLYSSYKLNDNLTFRAAIENLTDVAYVEAMAAALSASPGRTFTIGATARF
;
A
#
# COMPACT_ATOMS: atom_id res chain seq x y z
N MET A 1 -12.53 -62.91 -2.96
CA MET A 1 -12.30 -64.17 -2.21
C MET A 1 -11.35 -63.86 -1.07
N LYS A 2 -11.60 -64.41 0.12
CA LYS A 2 -11.12 -63.96 1.44
C LYS A 2 -9.62 -64.17 1.72
N THR A 3 -9.19 -63.50 2.79
CA THR A 3 -8.06 -63.75 3.74
C THR A 3 -6.73 -63.08 3.35
N GLY A 4 -5.95 -62.47 4.25
CA GLY A 4 -6.02 -62.33 5.71
C GLY A 4 -4.74 -61.59 6.16
N GLY A 5 -4.82 -60.81 7.25
CA GLY A 5 -3.72 -59.98 7.73
C GLY A 5 -2.64 -60.72 8.52
N ALA A 6 -1.54 -60.03 8.80
CA ALA A 6 -0.57 -60.42 9.82
C ALA A 6 0.08 -59.18 10.45
N ARG A 7 -0.27 -58.93 11.72
CA ARG A 7 0.48 -58.11 12.68
C ARG A 7 1.77 -58.84 13.05
N ARG A 8 2.88 -58.10 13.19
CA ARG A 8 4.06 -58.57 13.94
C ARG A 8 4.51 -57.49 14.92
N THR A 9 4.32 -57.78 16.19
CA THR A 9 5.00 -57.21 17.36
C THR A 9 6.26 -58.03 17.63
N VAL A 10 7.41 -57.38 17.87
CA VAL A 10 8.53 -57.96 18.62
C VAL A 10 9.10 -56.89 19.56
N ARG A 11 9.39 -57.36 20.78
CA ARG A 11 9.71 -56.62 22.01
C ARG A 11 11.17 -56.14 22.07
N SER A 12 11.30 -55.02 22.77
CA SER A 12 12.33 -54.55 23.70
C SER A 12 13.43 -55.53 24.14
N VAL A 13 14.67 -55.04 24.14
CA VAL A 13 15.69 -55.37 25.15
C VAL A 13 16.30 -54.05 25.62
N ALA A 14 16.03 -53.69 26.88
CA ALA A 14 16.72 -52.66 27.62
C ALA A 14 17.81 -53.33 28.48
N ALA A 15 19.01 -52.77 28.49
CA ALA A 15 20.00 -53.00 29.53
C ALA A 15 20.14 -51.72 30.36
N MET A 16 19.87 -51.88 31.65
CA MET A 16 19.74 -50.87 32.68
C MET A 16 21.04 -50.85 33.49
N THR A 17 21.56 -49.67 33.84
CA THR A 17 22.36 -49.50 35.06
C THR A 17 22.05 -48.13 35.67
N CYS A 18 21.32 -48.16 36.78
CA CYS A 18 21.03 -47.04 37.68
C CYS A 18 22.25 -46.62 38.50
N VAL A 19 22.21 -45.40 39.07
CA VAL A 19 22.37 -45.12 40.52
C VAL A 19 22.04 -43.64 40.84
N LEU A 20 20.93 -43.44 41.59
CA LEU A 20 20.60 -42.48 42.68
C LEU A 20 20.72 -40.94 42.41
N THR A 21 19.80 -40.03 42.82
CA THR A 21 18.80 -39.98 43.91
C THR A 21 17.86 -38.75 43.73
N ALA A 22 16.59 -38.90 44.15
CA ALA A 22 15.59 -37.90 44.62
C ALA A 22 15.16 -36.77 43.65
N GLY A 23 13.89 -36.55 43.30
CA GLY A 23 12.61 -37.07 43.77
C GLY A 23 11.55 -35.98 43.57
N LEU A 24 10.71 -36.09 42.53
CA LEU A 24 9.38 -35.47 42.42
C LEU A 24 8.64 -36.13 41.23
N SER A 25 7.41 -36.52 41.51
CA SER A 25 6.51 -37.34 40.71
C SER A 25 6.21 -36.77 39.32
N CYS A 26 6.45 -37.57 38.27
CA CYS A 26 5.98 -37.30 36.92
C CYS A 26 5.05 -38.46 36.48
N SER A 27 3.78 -38.15 36.24
CA SER A 27 2.84 -39.04 35.55
C SER A 27 2.91 -38.73 34.04
N PRO A 28 2.85 -39.73 33.14
CA PRO A 28 2.94 -39.48 31.71
C PRO A 28 1.56 -39.03 31.19
N LEU A 29 1.44 -37.78 30.78
CA LEU A 29 0.34 -37.31 29.94
C LEU A 29 0.79 -37.41 28.49
N GLY A 30 -0.02 -38.11 27.69
CA GLY A 30 0.27 -38.48 26.31
C GLY A 30 0.53 -37.27 25.42
N ALA A 31 1.46 -37.46 24.50
CA ALA A 31 1.64 -36.59 23.35
C ALA A 31 0.33 -36.56 22.55
N GLN A 32 -0.32 -35.41 22.57
CA GLN A 32 -1.35 -35.04 21.61
C GLN A 32 -0.76 -33.86 20.85
N GLU A 33 -0.49 -34.06 19.56
CA GLU A 33 -0.11 -33.02 18.61
C GLU A 33 -1.13 -31.87 18.73
N ALA A 34 -0.69 -30.77 19.35
CA ALA A 34 -1.41 -29.51 19.32
C ALA A 34 -0.88 -28.75 18.09
N ALA A 35 -1.73 -28.65 17.08
CA ALA A 35 -1.54 -27.79 15.93
C ALA A 35 -1.24 -26.36 16.39
N ALA A 36 -0.06 -25.85 16.04
CA ALA A 36 0.29 -24.46 16.24
C ALA A 36 -0.28 -23.63 15.08
N GLU A 37 -1.50 -23.12 15.27
CA GLU A 37 -2.08 -22.06 14.43
C GLU A 37 -2.45 -20.86 15.31
N GLY A 38 -1.82 -19.70 15.05
CA GLY A 38 -2.28 -18.42 15.58
C GLY A 38 -1.19 -17.40 15.89
N GLU A 39 -0.72 -16.66 14.89
CA GLU A 39 -0.42 -15.24 15.01
C GLU A 39 -0.69 -14.54 13.67
N VAL A 40 -1.37 -13.39 13.71
CA VAL A 40 -1.60 -12.52 12.56
C VAL A 40 -0.34 -11.67 12.33
N ALA A 41 0.73 -12.32 11.90
CA ALA A 41 1.43 -11.84 10.72
C ALA A 41 0.78 -12.60 9.56
N LEU A 42 0.57 -11.97 8.41
CA LEU A 42 0.11 -12.68 7.21
C LEU A 42 1.24 -13.62 6.79
N GLU A 43 1.36 -14.77 7.46
CA GLU A 43 2.39 -15.76 7.21
C GLU A 43 2.29 -16.23 5.76
N GLU A 44 3.45 -16.47 5.18
CA GLU A 44 3.67 -16.98 3.84
C GLU A 44 3.20 -18.43 3.79
N LEU A 45 1.89 -18.62 3.68
CA LEU A 45 1.29 -19.93 3.49
C LEU A 45 1.48 -20.34 2.03
N SER A 46 2.32 -21.36 1.84
CA SER A 46 2.45 -22.14 0.61
C SER A 46 1.07 -22.39 -0.02
N LEU A 47 0.81 -21.73 -1.15
CA LEU A 47 -0.47 -21.72 -1.90
C LEU A 47 -0.79 -23.05 -2.59
N ILE A 48 0.08 -24.04 -2.46
CA ILE A 48 0.05 -25.24 -3.29
C ILE A 48 -0.72 -26.35 -2.54
N GLY A 49 -2.04 -26.34 -2.67
CA GLY A 49 -2.87 -27.49 -2.28
C GLY A 49 -4.30 -27.21 -1.83
N ARG A 50 -4.70 -25.95 -1.58
CA ARG A 50 -6.09 -25.64 -1.19
C ARG A 50 -7.01 -25.51 -2.39
N MET A 51 -8.22 -26.07 -2.26
CA MET A 51 -9.22 -26.14 -3.32
C MET A 51 -10.05 -24.84 -3.46
N PHE A 52 -10.06 -23.99 -2.43
CA PHE A 52 -10.83 -22.75 -2.35
C PHE A 52 -10.03 -21.62 -1.71
N PHE A 53 -10.14 -20.43 -2.29
CA PHE A 53 -9.60 -19.18 -1.75
C PHE A 53 -10.74 -18.19 -1.47
N GLY A 54 -10.46 -17.21 -0.63
CA GLY A 54 -11.29 -16.03 -0.44
C GLY A 54 -11.31 -15.11 -1.66
N TRP A 55 -11.98 -13.97 -1.48
CA TRP A 55 -11.99 -12.89 -2.45
C TRP A 55 -10.55 -12.49 -2.83
N GLN A 56 -10.31 -12.25 -4.13
CA GLN A 56 -8.97 -11.91 -4.66
C GLN A 56 -7.86 -12.92 -4.30
N GLY A 57 -8.18 -14.18 -4.05
CA GLY A 57 -7.19 -15.19 -3.68
C GLY A 57 -6.76 -15.11 -2.21
N ALA A 58 -7.51 -14.40 -1.35
CA ALA A 58 -7.22 -14.29 0.07
C ALA A 58 -7.21 -15.66 0.77
N SER A 59 -6.30 -15.84 1.72
CA SER A 59 -6.30 -17.02 2.60
C SER A 59 -7.49 -17.00 3.58
N ASP A 60 -7.82 -18.18 4.14
CA ASP A 60 -8.87 -18.29 5.18
C ASP A 60 -8.56 -17.45 6.42
N ALA A 61 -7.28 -17.19 6.71
CA ALA A 61 -6.84 -16.39 7.85
C ALA A 61 -7.46 -14.98 7.85
N VAL A 62 -7.75 -14.40 6.67
CA VAL A 62 -8.43 -13.10 6.54
C VAL A 62 -9.84 -13.12 7.17
N TYR A 63 -10.55 -14.26 7.05
CA TYR A 63 -11.90 -14.44 7.58
C TYR A 63 -11.92 -15.01 9.00
N ASP A 64 -10.78 -15.49 9.51
CA ASP A 64 -10.64 -15.88 10.91
C ASP A 64 -10.11 -14.74 11.80
N THR A 65 -9.55 -13.69 11.18
CA THR A 65 -8.96 -12.53 11.86
C THR A 65 -10.03 -11.51 12.30
N PRO A 66 -10.12 -11.19 13.60
CA PRO A 66 -11.02 -10.16 14.11
C PRO A 66 -10.46 -8.75 13.90
N GLY A 67 -10.68 -8.22 12.69
CA GLY A 67 -10.28 -6.87 12.29
C GLY A 67 -10.45 -6.67 10.78
N ALA A 68 -10.38 -5.42 10.31
CA ALA A 68 -10.50 -5.08 8.90
C ALA A 68 -9.21 -5.33 8.10
N VAL A 69 -8.92 -6.60 7.84
CA VAL A 69 -7.78 -7.04 7.02
C VAL A 69 -8.25 -7.53 5.64
N ALA A 70 -7.36 -7.46 4.65
CA ALA A 70 -7.57 -8.00 3.30
C ALA A 70 -6.26 -8.53 2.71
N GLN A 71 -6.37 -9.42 1.72
CA GLN A 71 -5.22 -10.00 1.02
C GLN A 71 -5.52 -10.14 -0.47
N ILE A 72 -4.50 -9.94 -1.30
CA ILE A 72 -4.52 -10.20 -2.75
C ILE A 72 -3.46 -11.25 -3.06
N GLY A 73 -3.87 -12.39 -3.62
CA GLY A 73 -2.98 -13.46 -4.07
C GLY A 73 -2.40 -13.22 -5.47
N ARG A 74 -1.31 -13.93 -5.80
CA ARG A 74 -0.64 -13.82 -7.11
C ARG A 74 -1.58 -14.13 -8.28
N GLU A 75 -2.44 -15.14 -8.13
CA GLU A 75 -3.38 -15.54 -9.17
C GLU A 75 -4.35 -14.42 -9.53
N ALA A 76 -4.83 -13.65 -8.54
CA ALA A 76 -5.73 -12.53 -8.79
C ALA A 76 -5.05 -11.37 -9.54
N ILE A 77 -3.74 -11.20 -9.36
CA ILE A 77 -2.92 -10.24 -10.13
C ILE A 77 -2.75 -10.73 -11.58
N ASP A 78 -2.49 -12.03 -11.76
CA ASP A 78 -2.26 -12.63 -13.08
C ASP A 78 -3.54 -12.72 -13.92
N ASP A 79 -4.65 -13.23 -13.37
CA ASP A 79 -5.86 -13.58 -14.13
C ASP A 79 -6.51 -12.40 -14.85
N ARG A 80 -6.15 -11.17 -14.48
CA ARG A 80 -6.66 -9.92 -15.06
C ARG A 80 -5.92 -9.45 -16.31
N GLY A 81 -4.99 -10.25 -16.83
CA GLY A 81 -4.33 -9.95 -18.10
C GLY A 81 -3.34 -8.79 -18.02
N GLY A 82 -2.70 -8.59 -16.86
CA GLY A 82 -1.68 -7.57 -16.61
C GLY A 82 -2.25 -6.20 -16.18
N ALA A 83 -1.57 -5.53 -15.25
CA ALA A 83 -1.98 -4.23 -14.73
C ALA A 83 -1.19 -3.09 -15.40
N ARG A 84 -1.91 -2.08 -15.94
CA ARG A 84 -1.27 -0.88 -16.51
C ARG A 84 -0.55 -0.11 -15.41
N ASN A 85 -1.24 0.21 -14.32
CA ASN A 85 -0.69 0.80 -13.10
C ASN A 85 -0.88 -0.16 -11.91
N THR A 86 0.03 -0.16 -10.95
CA THR A 86 -0.05 -1.01 -9.75
C THR A 86 -1.31 -0.75 -8.93
N ALA A 87 -1.85 0.47 -8.94
CA ALA A 87 -3.14 0.81 -8.35
C ALA A 87 -4.30 -0.06 -8.87
N ASP A 88 -4.20 -0.56 -10.10
CA ASP A 88 -5.27 -1.34 -10.73
C ASP A 88 -5.53 -2.67 -10.00
N ILE A 89 -4.52 -3.24 -9.33
CA ILE A 89 -4.67 -4.48 -8.55
C ILE A 89 -5.50 -4.26 -7.28
N LEU A 90 -5.49 -3.04 -6.73
CA LEU A 90 -6.19 -2.68 -5.49
C LEU A 90 -7.67 -2.35 -5.71
N ARG A 91 -8.13 -2.18 -6.96
CA ARG A 91 -9.49 -1.71 -7.28
C ARG A 91 -10.60 -2.56 -6.69
N SER A 92 -10.35 -3.84 -6.44
CA SER A 92 -11.36 -4.78 -5.94
C SER A 92 -11.39 -4.93 -4.42
N VAL A 93 -10.49 -4.26 -3.69
CA VAL A 93 -10.45 -4.34 -2.22
C VAL A 93 -11.41 -3.29 -1.63
N SER A 94 -12.29 -3.71 -0.73
CA SER A 94 -13.21 -2.81 -0.02
C SER A 94 -12.44 -1.80 0.84
N GLY A 95 -12.91 -0.56 0.93
CA GLY A 95 -12.28 0.49 1.74
C GLY A 95 -10.92 0.95 1.22
N VAL A 96 -10.43 0.42 0.09
CA VAL A 96 -9.13 0.75 -0.49
C VAL A 96 -9.30 1.38 -1.86
N ASN A 97 -8.62 2.49 -2.06
CA ASN A 97 -8.53 3.21 -3.31
C ASN A 97 -7.08 3.61 -3.57
N ALA A 98 -6.85 4.29 -4.69
CA ALA A 98 -5.56 4.89 -4.97
C ALA A 98 -5.76 6.30 -5.49
N VAL A 99 -4.92 7.20 -5.02
CA VAL A 99 -4.77 8.54 -5.59
C VAL A 99 -3.95 8.35 -6.86
N ILE A 100 -4.57 8.55 -8.01
CA ILE A 100 -3.99 8.13 -9.28
C ILE A 100 -3.90 9.29 -10.26
N ASP A 101 -2.71 9.47 -10.82
CA ASP A 101 -2.55 10.17 -12.08
C ASP A 101 -1.99 9.15 -13.07
N ARG A 102 -2.67 8.98 -14.21
CA ARG A 102 -2.29 7.98 -15.21
C ARG A 102 -1.00 8.34 -15.94
N GLN A 103 -0.51 9.57 -15.79
CA GLN A 103 0.79 10.00 -16.29
C GLN A 103 1.95 9.47 -15.46
N THR A 104 1.73 9.16 -14.17
CA THR A 104 2.79 8.66 -13.28
C THR A 104 2.66 7.16 -12.99
N PRO A 105 3.79 6.41 -12.93
CA PRO A 105 3.80 5.03 -12.45
C PRO A 105 3.72 4.92 -10.93
N GLY A 106 3.82 6.03 -10.20
CA GLY A 106 3.77 6.05 -8.74
C GLY A 106 2.43 5.58 -8.18
N LEU A 107 2.47 4.76 -7.13
CA LEU A 107 1.31 4.29 -6.39
C LEU A 107 1.16 5.08 -5.09
N ASN A 108 -0.06 5.56 -4.84
CA ASN A 108 -0.43 6.20 -3.59
C ASN A 108 -1.73 5.60 -3.08
N VAL A 109 -1.64 4.81 -2.00
CA VAL A 109 -2.80 4.07 -1.49
C VAL A 109 -3.62 4.92 -0.53
N ASN A 110 -4.93 4.92 -0.75
CA ASN A 110 -5.93 5.46 0.17
C ASN A 110 -6.64 4.31 0.89
N ILE A 111 -6.76 4.42 2.22
CA ILE A 111 -7.60 3.54 3.03
C ILE A 111 -8.66 4.39 3.71
N ARG A 112 -9.93 4.17 3.36
CA ARG A 112 -11.11 4.77 3.99
C ARG A 112 -11.08 6.30 4.06
N GLY A 113 -10.46 6.96 3.09
CA GLY A 113 -10.31 8.43 3.06
C GLY A 113 -8.97 8.95 3.61
N LEU A 114 -8.14 8.10 4.22
CA LEU A 114 -6.80 8.45 4.70
C LEU A 114 -5.73 8.05 3.68
N GLN A 115 -4.83 8.98 3.39
CA GLN A 115 -3.80 8.87 2.35
C GLN A 115 -2.71 9.92 2.56
N ASP A 116 -1.67 9.86 1.72
CA ASP A 116 -0.55 10.78 1.70
C ASP A 116 0.27 10.80 2.99
N GLN A 117 1.50 11.27 2.85
CA GLN A 117 2.32 11.82 3.92
C GLN A 117 2.59 10.86 5.11
N GLY A 118 2.46 9.55 4.85
CA GLY A 118 2.64 8.47 5.84
C GLY A 118 1.37 8.04 6.57
N ARG A 119 0.18 8.61 6.27
CA ARG A 119 -1.09 8.17 6.90
C ARG A 119 -1.36 6.69 6.65
N VAL A 120 -1.06 6.23 5.44
CA VAL A 120 -1.01 4.80 5.06
C VAL A 120 0.45 4.43 4.82
N SER A 121 0.94 3.40 5.53
CA SER A 121 2.31 2.90 5.32
C SER A 121 2.35 1.91 4.17
N MET A 122 2.95 2.30 3.06
CA MET A 122 3.23 1.41 1.93
C MET A 122 4.62 0.78 2.10
N THR A 123 4.71 -0.55 2.03
CA THR A 123 5.96 -1.28 2.24
C THR A 123 6.21 -2.36 1.19
N ILE A 124 7.47 -2.60 0.85
CA ILE A 124 7.91 -3.78 0.08
C ILE A 124 8.63 -4.71 1.04
N ASP A 125 8.08 -5.89 1.29
CA ASP A 125 8.61 -6.85 2.29
C ASP A 125 8.86 -6.20 3.67
N GLY A 126 8.02 -5.24 4.07
CA GLY A 126 8.13 -4.45 5.30
C GLY A 126 9.04 -3.22 5.23
N ALA A 127 9.78 -3.00 4.14
CA ALA A 127 10.57 -1.78 3.94
C ALA A 127 9.73 -0.62 3.43
N ARG A 128 9.74 0.49 4.16
CA ARG A 128 8.90 1.67 3.91
C ARG A 128 9.24 2.38 2.61
N GLN A 129 8.20 2.78 1.88
CA GLN A 129 8.27 3.59 0.67
C GLN A 129 7.74 5.00 1.00
N ASN A 130 8.63 5.88 1.46
CA ASN A 130 8.27 7.20 2.00
C ASN A 130 8.47 8.37 1.02
N PHE A 131 8.78 8.09 -0.26
CA PHE A 131 9.03 9.13 -1.25
C PHE A 131 7.82 10.03 -1.46
N GLN A 132 8.08 11.33 -1.58
CA GLN A 132 7.09 12.38 -1.72
C GLN A 132 7.58 13.39 -2.72
N GLN A 133 6.67 13.87 -3.56
CA GLN A 133 6.93 14.93 -4.52
C GLN A 133 5.77 15.92 -4.50
N SER A 134 6.05 17.21 -4.34
CA SER A 134 5.02 18.24 -4.32
C SER A 134 4.57 18.56 -5.75
N GLY A 135 3.27 18.79 -5.91
CA GLY A 135 2.59 19.20 -7.12
C GLY A 135 1.36 20.05 -6.77
N HIS A 136 0.21 19.83 -7.43
CA HIS A 136 -1.09 20.38 -7.03
C HIS A 136 -1.69 19.62 -5.82
N GLY A 137 -0.86 19.44 -4.80
CA GLY A 137 -1.01 18.53 -3.67
C GLY A 137 0.36 17.98 -3.26
N ALA A 138 0.44 17.16 -2.21
CA ALA A 138 1.70 16.55 -1.74
C ALA A 138 1.61 15.02 -1.68
N PRO A 139 1.42 14.32 -2.82
CA PRO A 139 1.25 12.88 -2.83
C PRO A 139 2.52 12.14 -2.39
N SER A 140 2.31 11.01 -1.72
CA SER A 140 3.37 10.03 -1.45
C SER A 140 3.31 8.91 -2.47
N PHE A 141 4.46 8.52 -3.03
CA PHE A 141 4.53 7.48 -4.05
C PHE A 141 5.39 6.30 -3.61
N ALA A 142 4.88 5.10 -3.84
CA ALA A 142 5.66 3.88 -3.95
C ALA A 142 5.77 3.48 -5.42
N PHE A 143 6.98 3.16 -5.89
CA PHE A 143 7.17 2.66 -7.25
C PHE A 143 7.37 1.15 -7.20
N ILE A 144 6.34 0.41 -7.60
CA ILE A 144 6.26 -1.03 -7.44
C ILE A 144 5.86 -1.65 -8.76
N ASP A 145 6.59 -2.68 -9.21
CA ASP A 145 6.21 -3.45 -10.40
C ASP A 145 5.30 -4.63 -9.99
N PRO A 146 4.04 -4.69 -10.45
CA PRO A 146 3.13 -5.79 -10.11
C PRO A 146 3.65 -7.15 -10.62
N GLU A 147 4.55 -7.17 -11.59
CA GLU A 147 5.16 -8.40 -12.08
C GLU A 147 6.09 -9.08 -11.06
N LEU A 148 6.62 -8.33 -10.09
CA LEU A 148 7.54 -8.84 -9.08
C LEU A 148 6.87 -9.13 -7.72
N ILE A 149 5.53 -8.99 -7.64
CA ILE A 149 4.75 -9.16 -6.41
C ILE A 149 4.11 -10.56 -6.33
N GLY A 150 4.37 -11.29 -5.25
CA GLY A 150 3.70 -12.56 -4.92
C GLY A 150 2.34 -12.35 -4.24
N GLY A 151 2.14 -11.23 -3.54
CA GLY A 151 0.84 -10.87 -3.00
C GLY A 151 0.84 -9.52 -2.28
N VAL A 152 -0.34 -9.08 -1.87
CA VAL A 152 -0.51 -7.82 -1.13
C VAL A 152 -1.30 -8.10 0.14
N ASP A 153 -0.77 -7.62 1.26
CA ASP A 153 -1.34 -7.74 2.59
C ASP A 153 -1.78 -6.34 3.05
N ILE A 154 -3.03 -6.20 3.50
CA ILE A 154 -3.65 -4.91 3.83
C ILE A 154 -4.29 -4.96 5.21
N ASP A 155 -3.79 -4.12 6.12
CA ASP A 155 -4.39 -3.83 7.43
C ASP A 155 -5.04 -2.44 7.37
N LYS A 156 -6.36 -2.36 7.56
CA LYS A 156 -7.10 -1.09 7.52
C LYS A 156 -7.25 -0.55 8.93
N GLY A 157 -6.65 0.60 9.21
CA GLY A 157 -6.65 1.25 10.53
C GLY A 157 -5.30 1.17 11.26
N PRO A 158 -5.16 1.88 12.39
CA PRO A 158 -3.96 1.83 13.21
C PRO A 158 -3.72 0.44 13.82
N THR A 159 -2.51 -0.09 13.68
CA THR A 159 -2.12 -1.35 14.33
C THR A 159 -1.36 -1.10 15.65
N SER A 160 -1.15 -2.14 16.48
CA SER A 160 -0.23 -2.19 17.65
C SER A 160 0.96 -3.18 17.44
N THR A 161 1.32 -3.47 16.19
CA THR A 161 2.47 -4.31 15.78
C THR A 161 3.49 -3.54 14.94
N ALA A 162 4.64 -4.12 14.59
CA ALA A 162 5.61 -3.51 13.68
C ALA A 162 4.94 -3.04 12.37
N GLY A 163 5.42 -1.91 11.83
CA GLY A 163 4.82 -1.20 10.70
C GLY A 163 3.84 -0.11 11.09
N GLY A 164 3.49 0.02 12.37
CA GLY A 164 2.46 0.97 12.84
C GLY A 164 2.96 2.37 13.23
N ALA A 165 4.28 2.58 13.37
CA ALA A 165 4.83 3.88 13.72
C ALA A 165 4.46 4.96 12.69
N GLY A 166 3.89 6.08 13.16
CA GLY A 166 3.51 7.19 12.29
C GLY A 166 2.32 6.90 11.36
N VAL A 167 1.51 5.88 11.63
CA VAL A 167 0.39 5.44 10.79
C VAL A 167 -0.94 5.75 11.47
N ILE A 168 -1.90 6.26 10.70
CA ILE A 168 -3.28 6.53 11.18
C ILE A 168 -4.38 5.87 10.34
N GLY A 169 -4.08 5.47 9.10
CA GLY A 169 -5.05 4.91 8.14
C GLY A 169 -4.86 3.43 7.82
N GLY A 170 -3.64 2.89 7.92
CA GLY A 170 -3.39 1.47 7.73
C GLY A 170 -2.01 1.15 7.15
N VAL A 171 -1.76 -0.13 6.96
CA VAL A 171 -0.51 -0.67 6.42
C VAL A 171 -0.83 -1.49 5.17
N VAL A 172 -0.05 -1.29 4.12
CA VAL A 172 -0.13 -2.05 2.87
C VAL A 172 1.25 -2.62 2.56
N ASN A 173 1.40 -3.93 2.68
CA ASN A 173 2.64 -4.62 2.43
C ASN A 173 2.57 -5.40 1.11
N PHE A 174 3.41 -5.02 0.17
CA PHE A 174 3.62 -5.71 -1.10
C PHE A 174 4.71 -6.76 -0.89
N ARG A 175 4.33 -8.04 -0.91
CA ARG A 175 5.26 -9.17 -0.79
C ARG A 175 5.86 -9.47 -2.15
N THR A 176 7.18 -9.48 -2.25
CA THR A 176 7.85 -9.85 -3.49
C THR A 176 7.83 -11.36 -3.72
N LEU A 177 7.97 -11.79 -4.97
CA LEU A 177 7.96 -13.22 -5.33
C LEU A 177 8.87 -14.06 -4.42
N VAL A 178 8.40 -15.25 -4.09
CA VAL A 178 9.17 -16.31 -3.39
C VAL A 178 9.25 -17.58 -4.22
N PHE A 179 9.96 -18.58 -3.70
CA PHE A 179 10.21 -19.86 -4.38
C PHE A 179 8.91 -20.51 -4.86
N ASP A 180 7.90 -20.60 -4.00
CA ASP A 180 6.61 -21.27 -4.28
C ASP A 180 5.77 -20.53 -5.34
N ASP A 181 5.99 -19.23 -5.54
CA ASP A 181 5.33 -18.45 -6.60
C ASP A 181 5.87 -18.82 -8.00
N ILE A 182 7.09 -19.37 -8.05
CA ILE A 182 7.84 -19.63 -9.28
C ILE A 182 7.88 -21.13 -9.58
N ALA A 183 8.45 -21.92 -8.68
CA ALA A 183 8.69 -23.35 -8.87
C ALA A 183 7.40 -24.15 -8.80
N LEU A 184 7.30 -25.19 -9.63
CA LEU A 184 6.18 -26.12 -9.55
C LEU A 184 6.27 -26.98 -8.28
N PRO A 185 5.14 -27.57 -7.83
CA PRO A 185 5.12 -28.46 -6.67
C PRO A 185 6.16 -29.58 -6.82
N ASP A 186 6.80 -29.97 -5.71
CA ASP A 186 7.79 -31.05 -5.66
C ASP A 186 9.02 -30.84 -6.56
N LYS A 187 9.33 -29.60 -6.96
CA LYS A 187 10.56 -29.23 -7.66
C LYS A 187 11.49 -28.44 -6.77
N ASP A 188 12.79 -28.67 -6.95
CA ASP A 188 13.86 -27.91 -6.28
C ASP A 188 14.32 -26.69 -7.08
N TYR A 189 13.77 -26.47 -8.26
CA TYR A 189 13.99 -25.28 -9.05
C TYR A 189 12.78 -24.99 -9.91
N GLY A 190 12.68 -23.76 -10.41
CA GLY A 190 11.73 -23.44 -11.46
C GLY A 190 11.98 -22.12 -12.13
N VAL A 191 11.34 -21.96 -13.27
CA VAL A 191 11.36 -20.72 -14.07
C VAL A 191 9.95 -20.30 -14.36
N ARG A 192 9.61 -19.04 -14.11
CA ARG A 192 8.33 -18.42 -14.43
C ARG A 192 8.55 -17.31 -15.46
N VAL A 193 7.86 -17.42 -16.59
CA VAL A 193 7.81 -16.37 -17.63
C VAL A 193 6.39 -15.86 -17.68
N ASN A 194 6.21 -14.55 -17.55
CA ASN A 194 4.94 -13.88 -17.78
C ASN A 194 5.11 -12.84 -18.88
N ALA A 195 4.18 -12.79 -19.83
CA ALA A 195 4.19 -11.79 -20.88
C ALA A 195 2.77 -11.45 -21.31
N THR A 196 2.50 -10.15 -21.41
CA THR A 196 1.22 -9.58 -21.83
C THR A 196 1.48 -8.46 -22.84
N THR A 197 0.65 -8.39 -23.88
CA THR A 197 0.58 -7.28 -24.84
C THR A 197 -0.88 -6.97 -25.14
N GLY A 198 -1.17 -5.83 -25.73
CA GLY A 198 -2.54 -5.42 -26.01
C GLY A 198 -2.69 -4.28 -26.99
N THR A 199 -3.92 -3.83 -27.14
CA THR A 199 -4.28 -2.63 -27.90
C THR A 199 -4.17 -1.39 -27.04
N ASN A 200 -4.54 -0.24 -27.60
CA ASN A 200 -4.62 1.03 -26.85
C ASN A 200 -3.30 1.40 -26.16
N ALA A 201 -2.19 1.25 -26.89
CA ALA A 201 -0.83 1.50 -26.43
C ALA A 201 -0.39 0.68 -25.19
N PHE A 202 -0.93 -0.53 -25.03
CA PHE A 202 -0.40 -1.53 -24.11
C PHE A 202 0.67 -2.38 -24.82
N ASP A 203 1.85 -1.81 -25.05
CA ASP A 203 2.86 -2.45 -25.88
C ASP A 203 3.37 -3.76 -25.26
N PHE A 204 3.79 -3.72 -23.99
CA PHE A 204 4.33 -4.88 -23.29
C PHE A 204 4.28 -4.74 -21.76
N ASN A 205 3.92 -5.81 -21.06
CA ASN A 205 4.17 -5.96 -19.63
C ASN A 205 4.51 -7.43 -19.34
N GLY A 206 5.61 -7.69 -18.64
CA GLY A 206 6.00 -9.07 -18.36
C GLY A 206 7.23 -9.20 -17.47
N SER A 207 7.53 -10.44 -17.09
CA SER A 207 8.64 -10.80 -16.23
C SER A 207 9.24 -12.16 -16.57
N LEU A 208 10.52 -12.31 -16.24
CA LEU A 208 11.22 -13.59 -16.16
C LEU A 208 11.71 -13.75 -14.73
N ALA A 209 11.30 -14.82 -14.06
CA ALA A 209 11.72 -15.17 -12.72
C ALA A 209 12.28 -16.60 -12.69
N ALA A 210 13.27 -16.83 -11.85
CA ALA A 210 13.87 -18.13 -11.61
C ALA A 210 14.06 -18.34 -10.10
N ALA A 211 13.85 -19.57 -9.64
CA ALA A 211 14.02 -19.96 -8.25
C ALA A 211 14.76 -21.29 -8.16
N ALA A 212 15.59 -21.47 -7.12
CA ALA A 212 16.31 -22.70 -6.87
C ALA A 212 16.56 -22.92 -5.37
N LYS A 213 16.24 -24.12 -4.89
CA LYS A 213 16.71 -24.69 -3.63
C LYS A 213 18.10 -25.28 -3.91
N VAL A 214 19.13 -24.51 -3.59
CA VAL A 214 20.54 -24.92 -3.76
C VAL A 214 20.90 -26.02 -2.76
N SER A 215 20.27 -26.00 -1.58
CA SER A 215 20.28 -27.06 -0.58
C SER A 215 18.98 -27.02 0.23
N GLU A 216 18.75 -27.99 1.12
CA GLU A 216 17.61 -27.97 2.05
C GLU A 216 17.55 -26.68 2.89
N ALA A 217 18.72 -26.10 3.19
CA ALA A 217 18.87 -24.91 4.03
C ALA A 217 19.09 -23.62 3.23
N PHE A 218 19.08 -23.64 1.88
CA PHE A 218 19.41 -22.45 1.09
C PHE A 218 18.62 -22.35 -0.21
N GLU A 219 17.87 -21.26 -0.34
CA GLU A 219 17.00 -20.94 -1.48
C GLU A 219 17.39 -19.58 -2.10
N LEU A 220 17.32 -19.52 -3.43
CA LEU A 220 17.58 -18.33 -4.24
C LEU A 220 16.39 -18.05 -5.15
N VAL A 221 16.04 -16.77 -5.28
CA VAL A 221 15.04 -16.25 -6.20
C VAL A 221 15.64 -15.04 -6.93
N GLY A 222 15.45 -14.98 -8.25
CA GLY A 222 15.82 -13.83 -9.06
C GLY A 222 14.75 -13.54 -10.09
N ALA A 223 14.45 -12.27 -10.33
CA ALA A 223 13.50 -11.87 -11.38
C ALA A 223 13.87 -10.55 -12.04
N VAL A 224 13.44 -10.40 -13.29
CA VAL A 224 13.51 -9.16 -14.06
C VAL A 224 12.16 -8.88 -14.68
N GLY A 225 11.67 -7.66 -14.54
CA GLY A 225 10.43 -7.19 -15.14
C GLY A 225 10.69 -6.11 -16.19
N ARG A 226 9.81 -6.04 -17.18
CA ARG A 226 9.84 -5.04 -18.24
C ARG A 226 8.41 -4.61 -18.55
N LYS A 227 8.16 -3.30 -18.49
CA LYS A 227 6.87 -2.69 -18.85
C LYS A 227 7.10 -1.55 -19.82
N LYS A 228 6.40 -1.57 -20.95
CA LYS A 228 6.38 -0.51 -21.96
C LYS A 228 4.95 -0.17 -22.29
N LEU A 229 4.59 1.09 -22.08
CA LEU A 229 3.27 1.64 -22.35
C LEU A 229 3.42 2.91 -23.17
N GLY A 230 2.52 3.11 -24.12
CA GLY A 230 2.40 4.37 -24.85
C GLY A 230 1.17 5.17 -24.39
N GLU A 231 0.93 6.26 -25.11
CA GLU A 231 -0.24 7.11 -24.88
C GLU A 231 -1.52 6.40 -25.32
N TYR A 232 -2.43 6.18 -24.38
CA TYR A 232 -3.70 5.52 -24.68
C TYR A 232 -4.78 6.52 -25.10
N ASP A 233 -5.74 6.02 -25.86
CA ASP A 233 -7.00 6.68 -26.12
C ASP A 233 -7.94 6.52 -24.91
N ALA A 234 -8.54 7.63 -24.49
CA ALA A 234 -9.57 7.66 -23.46
C ALA A 234 -10.90 7.08 -23.97
N GLY A 235 -11.76 6.63 -23.05
CA GLY A 235 -13.10 6.17 -23.42
C GLY A 235 -13.96 7.29 -24.03
N THR A 236 -14.94 6.96 -24.86
CA THR A 236 -15.68 7.95 -25.67
C THR A 236 -17.17 8.08 -25.35
N HIS A 237 -17.73 7.21 -24.50
CA HIS A 237 -19.15 7.18 -24.15
C HIS A 237 -19.43 7.65 -22.71
N GLY A 238 -20.63 8.16 -22.44
CA GLY A 238 -21.05 8.58 -21.10
C GLY A 238 -21.19 10.09 -20.97
N ASP A 239 -21.36 10.57 -19.73
CA ASP A 239 -21.70 11.97 -19.44
C ASP A 239 -20.46 12.87 -19.31
N LEU A 240 -19.27 12.28 -19.17
CA LEU A 240 -18.02 13.02 -19.10
C LEU A 240 -17.64 13.54 -20.48
N VAL A 241 -17.60 14.86 -20.62
CA VAL A 241 -17.10 15.55 -21.83
C VAL A 241 -15.70 16.07 -21.54
N TYR A 242 -14.70 15.60 -22.30
CA TYR A 242 -13.36 16.15 -22.27
C TYR A 242 -13.32 17.50 -22.99
N ASP A 243 -12.71 18.50 -22.37
CA ASP A 243 -12.40 19.75 -23.07
C ASP A 243 -11.36 19.48 -24.18
N LYS A 244 -11.52 20.12 -25.35
CA LYS A 244 -10.71 19.81 -26.53
C LYS A 244 -9.30 20.39 -26.47
N GLU A 245 -9.08 21.43 -25.65
CA GLU A 245 -7.77 22.07 -25.51
C GLU A 245 -6.96 21.45 -24.37
N GLY A 246 -6.38 20.27 -24.62
CA GLY A 246 -5.43 19.65 -23.68
C GLY A 246 -5.28 18.13 -23.77
N GLY A 247 -6.25 17.41 -24.32
CA GLY A 247 -6.15 15.95 -24.57
C GLY A 247 -5.90 15.14 -23.29
N PHE A 248 -6.97 14.76 -22.60
CA PHE A 248 -6.95 14.14 -21.27
C PHE A 248 -6.27 12.74 -21.20
N GLY A 249 -5.77 12.17 -22.32
CA GLY A 249 -4.99 10.90 -22.38
C GLY A 249 -3.51 11.05 -22.75
N LYS A 250 -3.01 12.28 -22.90
CA LYS A 250 -1.61 12.56 -23.28
C LYS A 250 -0.63 12.38 -22.12
N PHE A 251 0.63 12.16 -22.44
CA PHE A 251 1.75 12.03 -21.49
C PHE A 251 1.64 10.82 -20.57
N THR A 252 1.07 9.71 -21.07
CA THR A 252 0.90 8.45 -20.33
C THR A 252 1.90 7.37 -20.76
N THR A 253 2.96 7.77 -21.45
CA THR A 253 4.07 6.89 -21.83
C THR A 253 4.86 6.46 -20.62
N GLN A 254 5.26 5.19 -20.61
CA GLN A 254 6.08 4.63 -19.53
C GLN A 254 7.04 3.59 -20.09
N ASP A 255 8.32 3.72 -19.78
CA ASP A 255 9.35 2.73 -20.06
C ASP A 255 10.01 2.32 -18.73
N GLN A 256 9.71 1.11 -18.26
CA GLN A 256 10.13 0.62 -16.95
C GLN A 256 10.87 -0.72 -17.02
N TRP A 257 11.92 -0.83 -16.21
CA TRP A 257 12.59 -2.05 -15.82
C TRP A 257 12.54 -2.26 -14.31
N SER A 258 12.48 -3.52 -13.90
CA SER A 258 12.51 -3.89 -12.48
C SER A 258 13.33 -5.14 -12.25
N TRP A 259 13.90 -5.29 -11.05
CA TRP A 259 14.77 -6.40 -10.67
C TRP A 259 14.47 -6.86 -9.26
N LEU A 260 14.57 -8.17 -9.04
CA LEU A 260 14.49 -8.82 -7.73
C LEU A 260 15.65 -9.79 -7.60
N ALA A 261 16.31 -9.78 -6.45
CA ALA A 261 17.21 -10.84 -6.01
C ALA A 261 16.92 -11.13 -4.53
N LYS A 262 16.61 -12.38 -4.20
CA LYS A 262 16.30 -12.81 -2.84
C LYS A 262 17.05 -14.10 -2.54
N ALA A 263 17.70 -14.13 -1.39
CA ALA A 263 18.44 -15.28 -0.89
C ALA A 263 17.98 -15.57 0.53
N THR A 264 17.60 -16.80 0.77
CA THR A 264 17.03 -17.22 2.03
C THR A 264 17.76 -18.44 2.55
N ALA A 265 18.16 -18.42 3.82
CA ALA A 265 19.02 -19.44 4.42
C ALA A 265 18.52 -19.83 5.82
N GLU A 266 18.51 -21.13 6.11
CA GLU A 266 18.50 -21.63 7.47
C GLU A 266 19.95 -21.65 7.99
N VAL A 267 20.29 -20.67 8.82
CA VAL A 267 21.67 -20.47 9.30
C VAL A 267 21.97 -21.28 10.56
N ALA A 268 20.93 -21.69 11.29
CA ALA A 268 20.97 -22.61 12.42
C ALA A 268 19.58 -23.22 12.63
N GLU A 269 19.47 -24.14 13.59
CA GLU A 269 18.20 -24.80 13.91
C GLU A 269 17.12 -23.76 14.27
N ASN A 270 16.00 -23.81 13.55
CA ASN A 270 14.88 -22.87 13.68
C ASN A 270 15.26 -21.39 13.43
N GLN A 271 16.38 -21.11 12.76
CA GLN A 271 16.89 -19.77 12.50
C GLN A 271 16.97 -19.50 10.99
N LYS A 272 16.10 -18.62 10.49
CA LYS A 272 15.98 -18.26 9.08
C LYS A 272 16.48 -16.83 8.85
N VAL A 273 17.24 -16.61 7.79
CA VAL A 273 17.68 -15.28 7.32
C VAL A 273 17.27 -15.12 5.86
N THR A 274 16.62 -14.01 5.53
CA THR A 274 16.31 -13.62 4.15
C THR A 274 16.98 -12.29 3.83
N LEU A 275 17.74 -12.25 2.75
CA LEU A 275 18.26 -11.02 2.17
C LEU A 275 17.56 -10.79 0.84
N ALA A 276 16.96 -9.62 0.66
CA ALA A 276 16.25 -9.25 -0.56
C ALA A 276 16.72 -7.89 -1.08
N TYR A 277 16.82 -7.78 -2.40
CA TYR A 277 17.01 -6.55 -3.15
C TYR A 277 15.91 -6.43 -4.20
N THR A 278 15.23 -5.28 -4.22
CA THR A 278 14.24 -4.91 -5.23
C THR A 278 14.66 -3.59 -5.85
N GLY A 279 14.76 -3.55 -7.18
CA GLY A 279 15.10 -2.35 -7.95
C GLY A 279 14.02 -2.02 -8.97
N LEU A 280 13.83 -0.74 -9.26
CA LEU A 280 12.96 -0.26 -10.34
C LEU A 280 13.57 0.99 -10.97
N ALA A 281 13.54 1.08 -12.29
CA ALA A 281 13.85 2.29 -13.04
C ALA A 281 12.72 2.54 -14.05
N ALA A 282 12.20 3.77 -14.11
CA ALA A 282 11.12 4.14 -15.01
C ALA A 282 11.32 5.54 -15.60
N ASP A 283 11.24 5.63 -16.92
CA ASP A 283 11.13 6.89 -17.67
C ASP A 283 9.67 7.14 -18.02
N PHE A 284 9.15 8.34 -17.73
CA PHE A 284 7.76 8.72 -18.03
C PHE A 284 7.59 10.24 -18.20
N GLY A 285 6.54 10.64 -18.91
CA GLY A 285 6.16 12.04 -19.08
C GLY A 285 5.08 12.45 -18.08
N THR A 286 5.05 13.72 -17.70
CA THR A 286 3.92 14.35 -16.99
C THR A 286 3.70 15.74 -17.57
N GLY A 287 2.47 16.21 -17.67
CA GLY A 287 2.26 17.54 -18.25
C GLY A 287 0.81 17.99 -18.36
N SER A 288 0.66 19.26 -18.71
CA SER A 288 -0.61 19.92 -18.95
C SER A 288 -0.48 20.86 -20.16
N GLY A 289 -1.40 20.77 -21.12
CA GLY A 289 -1.37 21.62 -22.31
C GLY A 289 -0.22 21.25 -23.27
N GLU A 290 0.63 22.22 -23.59
CA GLU A 290 1.74 22.06 -24.55
C GLU A 290 3.09 21.71 -23.90
N PHE A 291 3.20 21.82 -22.57
CA PHE A 291 4.46 21.58 -21.84
C PHE A 291 4.51 20.17 -21.26
N ILE A 292 5.61 19.45 -21.53
CA ILE A 292 5.85 18.09 -21.09
C ILE A 292 7.08 18.06 -20.19
N ASP A 293 6.88 17.72 -18.93
CA ASP A 293 7.96 17.39 -18.01
C ASP A 293 8.35 15.93 -18.23
N THR A 294 9.65 15.64 -18.21
CA THR A 294 10.17 14.27 -18.31
C THR A 294 10.75 13.85 -16.98
N ASN A 295 10.47 12.63 -16.56
CA ASN A 295 10.85 12.10 -15.26
C ASN A 295 11.64 10.80 -15.45
N LYS A 296 12.70 10.63 -14.66
CA LYS A 296 13.46 9.39 -14.55
C LYS A 296 13.51 8.97 -13.10
N VAL A 297 12.63 8.04 -12.73
CA VAL A 297 12.58 7.50 -11.37
C VAL A 297 13.49 6.30 -11.26
N THR A 298 14.26 6.25 -10.17
CA THR A 298 14.92 5.01 -9.72
C THR A 298 14.55 4.72 -8.28
N THR A 299 14.33 3.45 -7.95
CA THR A 299 14.09 2.99 -6.58
C THR A 299 14.93 1.75 -6.31
N HIS A 300 15.62 1.74 -5.18
CA HIS A 300 16.41 0.61 -4.68
C HIS A 300 15.98 0.33 -3.24
N THR A 301 15.52 -0.89 -2.98
CA THR A 301 15.15 -1.37 -1.64
C THR A 301 15.96 -2.61 -1.31
N VAL A 302 16.63 -2.60 -0.15
CA VAL A 302 17.34 -3.76 0.42
C VAL A 302 16.71 -4.10 1.75
N VAL A 303 16.41 -5.38 1.97
CA VAL A 303 15.82 -5.91 3.20
C VAL A 303 16.67 -7.06 3.72
N ALA A 304 16.99 -7.03 5.00
CA ALA A 304 17.50 -8.16 5.76
C ALA A 304 16.46 -8.53 6.81
N ASP A 305 15.92 -9.73 6.69
CA ASP A 305 14.94 -10.32 7.59
C ASP A 305 15.57 -11.51 8.31
N TRP A 306 15.34 -11.61 9.61
CA TRP A 306 15.81 -12.68 10.45
C TRP A 306 14.68 -13.16 11.36
N ARG A 307 14.49 -14.48 11.44
CA ARG A 307 13.55 -15.12 12.36
C ARG A 307 14.21 -16.24 13.14
N TRP A 308 13.89 -16.35 14.42
CA TRP A 308 14.28 -17.47 15.27
C TRP A 308 13.10 -17.92 16.13
N ALA A 309 12.55 -19.09 15.82
CA ALA A 309 11.34 -19.63 16.44
C ALA A 309 11.58 -21.07 16.92
N PRO A 310 12.30 -21.27 18.05
CA PRO A 310 12.70 -22.60 18.52
C PRO A 310 11.58 -23.46 19.13
N GLY A 311 10.31 -23.02 19.04
CA GLY A 311 9.18 -23.68 19.68
C GLY A 311 9.14 -23.54 21.22
N LEU A 312 9.87 -22.57 21.78
CA LEU A 312 9.85 -22.25 23.20
C LEU A 312 8.75 -21.23 23.51
N TRP A 313 8.10 -21.36 24.66
CA TRP A 313 6.98 -20.50 25.08
C TRP A 313 7.32 -19.00 25.14
N TRP A 314 8.60 -18.63 25.27
CA TRP A 314 9.04 -17.23 25.39
C TRP A 314 9.73 -16.70 24.13
N ALA A 315 9.92 -17.52 23.09
CA ALA A 315 10.78 -17.20 21.96
C ALA A 315 10.10 -17.45 20.61
N ASP A 316 9.79 -16.34 19.93
CA ASP A 316 9.50 -16.25 18.49
C ASP A 316 10.01 -14.88 18.06
N PHE A 317 11.32 -14.80 17.85
CA PHE A 317 11.99 -13.53 17.58
C PHE A 317 12.00 -13.26 16.08
N ALA A 318 11.66 -12.04 15.69
CA ALA A 318 11.86 -11.56 14.33
C ALA A 318 12.56 -10.19 14.35
N ALA A 319 13.54 -10.01 13.49
CA ALA A 319 14.21 -8.74 13.28
C ALA A 319 14.23 -8.39 11.80
N LYS A 320 14.06 -7.11 11.49
CA LYS A 320 14.13 -6.58 10.13
C LYS A 320 15.02 -5.36 10.11
N LEU A 321 15.86 -5.27 9.10
CA LEU A 321 16.61 -4.07 8.75
C LEU A 321 16.38 -3.80 7.27
N TYR A 322 16.22 -2.53 6.91
CA TYR A 322 16.03 -2.16 5.51
C TYR A 322 16.62 -0.78 5.19
N TYR A 323 16.87 -0.61 3.90
CA TYR A 323 17.25 0.65 3.29
C TYR A 323 16.50 0.81 1.97
N THR A 324 15.84 1.95 1.79
CA THR A 324 15.15 2.32 0.56
C THR A 324 15.67 3.69 0.10
N ARG A 325 16.10 3.77 -1.15
CA ARG A 325 16.36 5.04 -1.84
C ARG A 325 15.42 5.16 -3.02
N THR A 326 14.76 6.30 -3.13
CA THR A 326 14.05 6.69 -4.35
C THR A 326 14.59 8.03 -4.81
N SER A 327 14.91 8.14 -6.10
CA SER A 327 15.22 9.40 -6.77
C SER A 327 14.31 9.61 -7.98
N ASN A 328 14.03 10.86 -8.31
CA ASN A 328 13.36 11.26 -9.54
C ASN A 328 14.11 12.44 -10.15
N ASP A 329 14.78 12.20 -11.28
CA ASP A 329 15.37 13.27 -12.08
C ASP A 329 14.30 13.83 -13.02
N GLN A 330 13.76 14.99 -12.68
CA GLN A 330 12.76 15.68 -13.49
C GLN A 330 13.42 16.78 -14.32
N PHE A 331 13.22 16.75 -15.64
CA PHE A 331 13.54 17.85 -16.54
C PHE A 331 12.27 18.58 -16.96
N ARG A 332 12.30 19.91 -16.83
CA ARG A 332 11.21 20.81 -17.23
C ARG A 332 11.70 21.71 -18.37
N PRO A 333 11.01 21.73 -19.52
CA PRO A 333 11.35 22.62 -20.62
C PRO A 333 11.01 24.08 -20.27
N ASP A 334 11.49 24.99 -21.10
CA ASP A 334 11.17 26.41 -20.99
C ASP A 334 9.66 26.66 -21.18
N ARG A 335 9.09 27.55 -20.36
CA ARG A 335 7.67 27.90 -20.39
C ARG A 335 7.52 29.41 -20.60
N ASN A 336 7.54 29.83 -21.86
CA ASN A 336 7.44 31.23 -22.29
C ASN A 336 6.20 31.49 -23.17
N PRO A 337 4.98 31.47 -22.62
CA PRO A 337 3.76 31.58 -23.43
C PRO A 337 3.60 32.94 -24.13
N ASP A 338 4.11 34.05 -23.57
CA ASP A 338 3.85 35.42 -24.10
C ASP A 338 5.05 36.40 -24.04
N SER A 339 6.30 35.91 -23.98
CA SER A 339 7.57 36.71 -23.99
C SER A 339 7.78 37.77 -22.89
N THR A 340 6.83 37.94 -21.97
CA THR A 340 6.87 38.96 -20.90
C THR A 340 7.05 38.35 -19.50
N VAL A 341 6.65 37.10 -19.29
CA VAL A 341 6.95 36.29 -18.11
C VAL A 341 7.06 34.82 -18.52
N GLY A 342 8.14 34.16 -18.14
CA GLY A 342 8.27 32.72 -18.26
C GLY A 342 9.46 32.17 -17.46
N THR A 343 9.58 30.85 -17.46
CA THR A 343 10.67 30.13 -16.75
C THR A 343 11.56 29.45 -17.78
N ASP A 344 12.86 29.64 -17.67
CA ASP A 344 13.84 28.89 -18.48
C ASP A 344 13.79 27.39 -18.11
N ALA A 345 14.35 26.55 -18.98
CA ALA A 345 14.42 25.11 -18.72
C ALA A 345 15.29 24.81 -17.49
N PHE A 346 14.87 23.83 -16.68
CA PHE A 346 15.60 23.44 -15.47
C PHE A 346 15.40 21.96 -15.14
N SER A 347 16.33 21.40 -14.38
CA SER A 347 16.21 20.07 -13.80
C SER A 347 16.09 20.13 -12.28
N VAL A 348 15.31 19.21 -11.72
CA VAL A 348 15.20 18.97 -10.28
C VAL A 348 15.40 17.48 -10.01
N ASP A 349 16.38 17.14 -9.19
CA ASP A 349 16.56 15.81 -8.62
C ASP A 349 15.86 15.78 -7.26
N TYR A 350 14.78 15.00 -7.16
CA TYR A 350 14.10 14.72 -5.90
C TYR A 350 14.59 13.40 -5.35
N LYS A 351 15.11 13.38 -4.12
CA LYS A 351 15.59 12.14 -3.52
C LYS A 351 15.21 11.99 -2.06
N ILE A 352 14.90 10.76 -1.67
CA ILE A 352 14.77 10.34 -0.28
C ILE A 352 15.59 9.09 0.00
N ASP A 353 16.21 9.06 1.18
CA ASP A 353 16.82 7.89 1.78
C ASP A 353 16.04 7.52 3.04
N THR A 354 15.55 6.28 3.12
CA THR A 354 14.90 5.73 4.32
C THR A 354 15.68 4.54 4.82
N VAL A 355 16.18 4.62 6.06
CA VAL A 355 16.76 3.48 6.79
C VAL A 355 15.82 3.13 7.93
N GLY A 356 15.53 1.85 8.13
CA GLY A 356 14.71 1.46 9.26
C GLY A 356 14.86 0.01 9.65
N GLY A 357 14.16 -0.35 10.72
CA GLY A 357 14.15 -1.71 11.22
C GLY A 357 13.20 -1.93 12.39
N SER A 358 13.02 -3.19 12.73
CA SER A 358 12.19 -3.64 13.84
C SER A 358 12.82 -4.85 14.52
N LEU A 359 12.47 -5.03 15.79
CA LEU A 359 12.74 -6.23 16.56
C LEU A 359 11.48 -6.59 17.33
N THR A 360 10.98 -7.80 17.15
CA THR A 360 9.76 -8.31 17.74
C THR A 360 10.01 -9.65 18.41
N ASN A 361 9.27 -9.93 19.47
CA ASN A 361 9.19 -11.26 20.06
C ASN A 361 7.75 -11.59 20.42
N THR A 362 7.35 -12.83 20.21
CA THR A 362 6.05 -13.35 20.67
C THR A 362 6.25 -14.46 21.69
N SER A 363 5.69 -14.25 22.88
CA SER A 363 5.63 -15.27 23.93
C SER A 363 4.24 -15.91 23.97
N ARG A 364 4.17 -17.24 23.94
CA ARG A 364 2.92 -18.03 23.95
C ARG A 364 2.82 -18.88 25.20
N PHE A 365 1.78 -18.69 26.00
CA PHE A 365 1.55 -19.44 27.24
C PHE A 365 0.06 -19.50 27.56
N THR A 366 -0.34 -20.42 28.44
CA THR A 366 -1.74 -20.57 28.84
C THR A 366 -1.94 -20.04 30.27
N ILE A 367 -3.00 -19.27 30.48
CA ILE A 367 -3.53 -18.90 31.80
C ILE A 367 -4.89 -19.60 32.01
N PRO A 368 -5.43 -19.73 33.24
CA PRO A 368 -6.61 -20.59 33.51
C PRO A 368 -7.87 -20.34 32.66
N MET A 369 -7.98 -19.22 31.97
CA MET A 369 -9.13 -18.87 31.12
C MET A 369 -8.80 -18.67 29.64
N PHE A 370 -7.52 -18.56 29.28
CA PHE A 370 -7.10 -18.12 27.94
C PHE A 370 -5.77 -18.75 27.53
N ASP A 371 -5.64 -19.07 26.25
CA ASP A 371 -4.36 -19.16 25.58
C ASP A 371 -3.90 -17.74 25.23
N VAL A 372 -2.66 -17.41 25.57
CA VAL A 372 -2.11 -16.06 25.47
C VAL A 372 -0.97 -16.05 24.46
N ALA A 373 -1.04 -15.16 23.48
CA ALA A 373 0.11 -14.75 22.69
C ALA A 373 0.42 -13.27 23.00
N LEU A 374 1.58 -13.00 23.59
CA LEU A 374 2.06 -11.67 23.91
C LEU A 374 3.17 -11.27 22.94
N THR A 375 2.84 -10.42 21.98
CA THR A 375 3.76 -9.86 20.98
C THR A 375 4.25 -8.50 21.47
N TYR A 376 5.55 -8.27 21.48
CA TYR A 376 6.13 -6.99 21.89
C TYR A 376 7.40 -6.70 21.12
N GLY A 377 7.72 -5.41 20.97
CA GLY A 377 8.85 -5.04 20.14
C GLY A 377 9.11 -3.55 20.07
N VAL A 378 10.09 -3.22 19.24
CA VAL A 378 10.48 -1.85 18.90
C VAL A 378 10.61 -1.73 17.39
N GLU A 379 10.36 -0.52 16.88
CA GLU A 379 10.62 -0.17 15.49
C GLU A 379 11.17 1.26 15.39
N TYR A 380 11.94 1.53 14.35
CA TYR A 380 12.45 2.86 14.04
C TYR A 380 12.68 3.00 12.54
N PHE A 381 12.42 4.19 12.00
CA PHE A 381 12.86 4.58 10.68
C PHE A 381 13.37 6.02 10.69
N HIS A 382 14.27 6.32 9.76
CA HIS A 382 14.86 7.62 9.55
C HIS A 382 14.80 7.98 8.07
N ASP A 383 14.10 9.05 7.75
CA ASP A 383 14.00 9.64 6.43
C ASP A 383 15.00 10.80 6.31
N LYS A 384 15.69 10.88 5.17
CA LYS A 384 16.53 12.01 4.78
C LYS A 384 16.17 12.43 3.37
N THR A 385 15.69 13.66 3.22
CA THR A 385 15.37 14.24 1.91
C THR A 385 16.54 15.06 1.39
N ALA A 386 16.81 14.93 0.10
CA ALA A 386 17.81 15.69 -0.62
C ALA A 386 17.23 16.08 -1.98
N THR A 387 16.88 17.34 -2.15
CA THR A 387 16.40 17.91 -3.40
C THR A 387 17.42 18.92 -3.90
N ALA A 388 17.81 18.79 -5.17
CA ALA A 388 18.74 19.69 -5.82
C ALA A 388 18.17 20.14 -7.16
N SER A 389 18.22 21.44 -7.43
CA SER A 389 17.87 22.04 -8.72
C SER A 389 19.14 22.44 -9.45
N VAL A 390 19.27 22.10 -10.73
CA VAL A 390 20.39 22.52 -11.58
C VAL A 390 19.83 23.14 -12.86
N ALA A 391 20.16 24.41 -13.13
CA ALA A 391 20.01 25.02 -14.45
C ALA A 391 21.28 24.81 -15.28
N GLU A 392 21.16 24.87 -16.61
CA GLU A 392 22.28 24.67 -17.56
C GLU A 392 23.43 25.71 -17.38
N ASP A 393 23.20 26.84 -16.71
CA ASP A 393 24.25 27.77 -16.25
C ASP A 393 24.12 28.08 -14.74
N PRO A 394 24.95 27.47 -13.87
CA PRO A 394 24.89 27.64 -12.42
C PRO A 394 25.22 29.05 -11.91
N ALA A 395 25.80 29.93 -12.73
CA ALA A 395 26.23 31.26 -12.31
C ALA A 395 25.08 32.31 -12.33
N ASP A 396 23.96 32.03 -13.00
CA ASP A 396 22.89 32.99 -13.29
C ASP A 396 21.51 32.61 -12.71
N ASP A 397 21.38 31.55 -11.90
CA ASP A 397 20.07 30.95 -11.58
C ASP A 397 19.58 31.08 -10.11
N PRO A 398 18.91 32.19 -9.73
CA PRO A 398 18.10 32.27 -8.51
C PRO A 398 16.73 31.55 -8.63
N THR A 399 16.33 31.07 -9.81
CA THR A 399 15.03 30.42 -10.07
C THR A 399 14.99 28.93 -9.73
N GLY A 400 16.02 28.13 -10.04
CA GLY A 400 16.10 26.71 -9.66
C GLY A 400 15.98 26.50 -8.14
N SER A 401 16.69 27.33 -7.36
CA SER A 401 16.63 27.28 -5.88
C SER A 401 15.24 27.58 -5.30
N SER A 402 14.38 28.28 -6.04
CA SER A 402 13.00 28.53 -5.64
C SER A 402 12.09 27.31 -5.85
N PHE A 403 12.53 26.32 -6.64
CA PHE A 403 11.78 25.09 -6.90
C PHE A 403 12.25 23.91 -6.04
N SER A 404 13.50 23.90 -5.57
CA SER A 404 13.93 22.88 -4.59
C SER A 404 13.20 23.01 -3.25
N GLY A 405 12.75 24.23 -2.89
CA GLY A 405 11.97 24.49 -1.69
C GLY A 405 10.60 23.78 -1.65
N SER A 406 10.02 23.45 -2.81
CA SER A 406 8.74 22.72 -2.86
C SER A 406 8.89 21.27 -2.42
N ASN A 407 10.11 20.75 -2.32
CA ASN A 407 10.45 19.46 -1.75
C ASN A 407 11.67 19.61 -0.84
N PRO A 408 11.48 20.16 0.37
CA PRO A 408 12.57 20.68 1.18
C PRO A 408 13.51 19.59 1.69
N ASN A 409 14.75 20.01 1.96
CA ASN A 409 15.77 19.20 2.61
C ASN A 409 15.51 19.10 4.11
N GLY A 410 15.65 17.89 4.65
CA GLY A 410 15.50 17.65 6.07
C GLY A 410 15.71 16.20 6.44
N GLU A 411 15.63 15.95 7.74
CA GLU A 411 15.77 14.64 8.33
C GLU A 411 14.65 14.42 9.34
N ARG A 412 14.09 13.20 9.38
CA ARG A 412 13.01 12.83 10.30
C ARG A 412 13.20 11.40 10.80
N GLY A 413 13.38 11.25 12.10
CA GLY A 413 13.33 9.96 12.79
C GLY A 413 11.99 9.73 13.45
N VAL A 414 11.39 8.54 13.26
CA VAL A 414 10.20 8.11 13.98
C VAL A 414 10.44 6.70 14.49
N GLY A 415 10.21 6.47 15.78
CA GLY A 415 10.30 5.13 16.36
C GLY A 415 9.35 4.95 17.52
N GLY A 416 9.12 3.70 17.88
CA GLY A 416 8.20 3.37 18.95
C GLY A 416 8.43 2.00 19.55
N ALA A 417 7.92 1.83 20.76
CA ALA A 417 7.82 0.55 21.45
C ALA A 417 6.36 0.14 21.52
N PHE A 418 6.07 -1.14 21.29
CA PHE A 418 4.71 -1.66 21.24
C PHE A 418 4.57 -3.00 21.96
N ALA A 419 3.36 -3.28 22.40
CA ALA A 419 2.96 -4.57 22.90
C ALA A 419 1.49 -4.86 22.55
N ARG A 420 1.19 -6.13 22.27
CA ARG A 420 -0.15 -6.64 22.00
C ARG A 420 -0.30 -8.02 22.64
N ALA A 421 -1.34 -8.19 23.44
CA ALA A 421 -1.76 -9.47 23.98
C ALA A 421 -2.99 -9.96 23.22
N GLU A 422 -2.92 -11.16 22.66
CA GLU A 422 -4.06 -11.94 22.19
C GLU A 422 -4.41 -12.96 23.25
N LEU A 423 -5.66 -12.90 23.75
CA LEU A 423 -6.24 -13.82 24.72
C LEU A 423 -7.34 -14.60 24.02
N LYS A 424 -7.14 -15.90 23.82
CA LYS A 424 -8.04 -16.74 23.03
C LYS A 424 -8.67 -17.84 23.89
N ARG A 425 -9.94 -18.12 23.60
CA ARG A 425 -10.73 -19.26 24.07
C ARG A 425 -11.69 -19.65 22.94
N ASP A 426 -12.24 -20.86 22.96
CA ASP A 426 -13.08 -21.45 21.89
C ASP A 426 -14.04 -20.48 21.19
N TRP A 427 -14.74 -19.64 21.96
CA TRP A 427 -15.75 -18.70 21.45
C TRP A 427 -15.35 -17.23 21.58
N LEU A 428 -14.20 -16.91 22.18
CA LEU A 428 -13.84 -15.54 22.58
C LEU A 428 -12.37 -15.25 22.26
N THR A 429 -12.13 -14.19 21.51
CA THR A 429 -10.79 -13.61 21.31
C THR A 429 -10.78 -12.17 21.81
N ILE A 430 -9.80 -11.81 22.62
CA ILE A 430 -9.57 -10.43 23.08
C ILE A 430 -8.17 -10.02 22.64
N LEU A 431 -8.07 -8.90 21.96
CA LEU A 431 -6.81 -8.28 21.56
C LEU A 431 -6.66 -6.99 22.37
N LEU A 432 -5.58 -6.86 23.14
CA LEU A 432 -5.26 -5.64 23.87
C LEU A 432 -3.87 -5.20 23.45
N GLY A 433 -3.75 -4.01 22.88
CA GLY A 433 -2.49 -3.48 22.40
C GLY A 433 -2.26 -2.03 22.76
N GLY A 434 -1.02 -1.60 22.61
CA GLY A 434 -0.68 -0.20 22.66
C GLY A 434 0.74 0.04 22.21
N ARG A 435 0.98 1.26 21.75
CA ARG A 435 2.29 1.72 21.27
C ARG A 435 2.61 3.11 21.78
N LEU A 436 3.88 3.33 22.13
CA LEU A 436 4.43 4.64 22.44
C LEU A 436 5.37 5.03 21.30
N ASP A 437 4.91 5.97 20.46
CA ASP A 437 5.67 6.48 19.33
C ASP A 437 6.28 7.84 19.68
N ALA A 438 7.51 8.06 19.24
CA ALA A 438 8.24 9.31 19.37
C ALA A 438 8.89 9.69 18.04
N TYR A 439 9.05 10.99 17.81
CA TYR A 439 9.70 11.50 16.62
C TYR A 439 10.63 12.66 16.92
N ASN A 440 11.62 12.82 16.05
CA ASN A 440 12.42 14.03 15.90
C ASN A 440 12.46 14.41 14.42
N MET A 441 12.56 15.71 14.15
CA MET A 441 12.62 16.20 12.80
C MET A 441 13.37 17.52 12.77
N THR A 442 14.32 17.62 11.84
CA THR A 442 15.07 18.84 11.56
C THR A 442 14.97 19.17 10.09
N GLY A 443 14.89 20.44 9.76
CA GLY A 443 14.94 20.90 8.37
C GLY A 443 15.29 22.36 8.28
N SER A 444 15.82 22.76 7.13
CA SER A 444 16.22 24.13 6.87
C SER A 444 15.74 24.52 5.48
N GLY A 445 15.24 25.73 5.33
CA GLY A 445 14.72 26.20 4.06
C GLY A 445 14.83 27.71 3.92
N VAL A 446 14.24 28.20 2.83
CA VAL A 446 14.22 29.62 2.50
C VAL A 446 12.81 30.02 2.08
N VAL A 447 12.31 31.12 2.65
CA VAL A 447 11.04 31.74 2.28
C VAL A 447 11.31 33.04 1.57
N PHE A 448 10.61 33.29 0.46
CA PHE A 448 10.63 34.58 -0.20
C PHE A 448 9.48 35.42 0.37
N ASP A 449 9.71 36.09 1.51
CA ASP A 449 8.64 36.75 2.29
C ASP A 449 8.27 38.17 1.81
N GLY A 450 9.15 38.81 1.04
CA GLY A 450 8.95 40.18 0.53
C GLY A 450 9.03 41.29 1.60
N LEU A 451 9.37 40.96 2.85
CA LEU A 451 9.50 41.90 3.96
C LEU A 451 10.86 42.62 3.99
N THR A 452 11.85 42.03 3.34
CA THR A 452 13.19 42.60 3.25
C THR A 452 13.26 43.62 2.10
N THR A 453 13.49 44.89 2.46
CA THR A 453 13.67 45.99 1.51
C THR A 453 15.11 46.07 1.03
N GLY A 454 15.32 46.30 -0.27
CA GLY A 454 16.65 46.46 -0.89
C GLY A 454 16.96 45.55 -2.08
N CYS A 455 16.13 44.55 -2.36
CA CYS A 455 16.34 43.56 -3.44
C CYS A 455 15.58 43.84 -4.76
N GLY A 456 14.95 45.01 -4.92
CA GLY A 456 14.17 45.35 -6.12
C GLY A 456 12.82 44.61 -6.21
N LEU A 457 12.31 44.34 -7.42
CA LEU A 457 11.06 43.61 -7.68
C LEU A 457 11.09 42.12 -7.27
N ARG A 458 12.25 41.61 -6.83
CA ARG A 458 12.43 40.24 -6.34
C ARG A 458 12.52 40.27 -4.81
N SER A 459 11.67 39.49 -4.14
CA SER A 459 11.69 39.35 -2.68
C SER A 459 13.00 38.72 -2.21
N CYS A 460 13.60 39.21 -1.12
CA CYS A 460 14.82 38.59 -0.63
C CYS A 460 14.51 37.23 0.04
N PRO A 461 15.43 36.25 -0.06
CA PRO A 461 15.33 34.99 0.66
C PRO A 461 15.53 35.20 2.18
N THR A 462 14.58 34.74 2.98
CA THR A 462 14.68 34.66 4.44
C THR A 462 14.89 33.20 4.87
N PRO A 463 16.05 32.84 5.45
CA PRO A 463 16.29 31.49 5.92
C PRO A 463 15.45 31.18 7.16
N PHE A 464 15.08 29.92 7.32
CA PHE A 464 14.43 29.42 8.52
C PHE A 464 14.89 28.00 8.84
N ASP A 465 14.85 27.66 10.13
CA ASP A 465 15.19 26.34 10.63
C ASP A 465 14.01 25.78 11.43
N VAL A 466 13.84 24.46 11.33
CA VAL A 466 12.82 23.70 12.03
C VAL A 466 13.53 22.65 12.88
N ASP A 467 13.17 22.60 14.16
CA ASP A 467 13.52 21.52 15.08
C ASP A 467 12.27 21.15 15.88
N LYS A 468 11.74 19.95 15.64
CA LYS A 468 10.51 19.46 16.26
C LYS A 468 10.69 18.06 16.81
N SER A 469 10.09 17.83 17.96
CA SER A 469 9.97 16.51 18.54
C SER A 469 8.64 16.34 19.27
N GLY A 470 8.25 15.10 19.49
CA GLY A 470 7.04 14.77 20.23
C GLY A 470 6.92 13.28 20.48
N ALA A 471 6.03 12.91 21.38
CA ALA A 471 5.73 11.52 21.69
C ALA A 471 4.28 11.34 22.09
N ARG A 472 3.72 10.16 21.82
CA ARG A 472 2.35 9.82 22.18
C ARG A 472 2.16 8.33 22.36
N PHE A 473 1.39 7.96 23.39
CA PHE A 473 0.88 6.60 23.56
C PHE A 473 -0.47 6.41 22.87
N SER A 474 -0.62 5.37 22.06
CA SER A 474 -1.82 5.04 21.29
C SER A 474 -2.27 3.60 21.61
N PRO A 475 -3.40 3.41 22.32
CA PRO A 475 -3.95 2.09 22.63
C PRO A 475 -4.78 1.51 21.47
N THR A 476 -4.86 0.18 21.43
CA THR A 476 -5.82 -0.57 20.60
C THR A 476 -6.49 -1.68 21.43
N ALA A 477 -7.76 -1.96 21.17
CA ALA A 477 -8.49 -3.03 21.84
C ALA A 477 -9.56 -3.63 20.91
N THR A 478 -9.62 -4.95 20.82
CA THR A 478 -10.63 -5.68 20.04
C THR A 478 -11.21 -6.82 20.86
N VAL A 479 -12.52 -7.00 20.82
CA VAL A 479 -13.20 -8.17 21.37
C VAL A 479 -13.97 -8.85 20.25
N ALA A 480 -13.76 -10.16 20.09
CA ALA A 480 -14.42 -10.97 19.09
C ALA A 480 -15.08 -12.20 19.72
N VAL A 481 -16.30 -12.47 19.29
CA VAL A 481 -17.13 -13.59 19.72
C VAL A 481 -17.38 -14.47 18.50
N THR A 482 -17.14 -15.77 18.65
CA THR A 482 -17.42 -16.81 17.65
C THR A 482 -18.51 -17.73 18.19
N PRO A 483 -19.81 -17.40 18.06
CA PRO A 483 -20.90 -18.19 18.67
C PRO A 483 -20.99 -19.60 18.08
N ARG A 484 -20.53 -19.77 16.84
CA ARG A 484 -20.38 -21.05 16.15
C ARG A 484 -19.23 -20.93 15.17
N GLU A 485 -18.63 -22.06 14.84
CA GLU A 485 -17.59 -22.14 13.82
C GLU A 485 -18.02 -21.43 12.53
N GLY A 486 -17.14 -20.57 12.01
CA GLY A 486 -17.38 -19.84 10.78
C GLY A 486 -18.29 -18.62 10.90
N VAL A 487 -18.71 -18.21 12.11
CA VAL A 487 -19.41 -16.93 12.34
C VAL A 487 -18.73 -16.20 13.49
N GLN A 488 -18.03 -15.11 13.18
CA GLN A 488 -17.33 -14.29 14.17
C GLN A 488 -17.82 -12.84 14.09
N VAL A 489 -18.20 -12.26 15.23
CA VAL A 489 -18.53 -10.84 15.36
C VAL A 489 -17.46 -10.19 16.22
N TYR A 490 -16.94 -9.03 15.82
CA TYR A 490 -15.95 -8.31 16.60
C TYR A 490 -16.27 -6.83 16.71
N ALA A 491 -15.80 -6.22 17.78
CA ALA A 491 -15.79 -4.78 17.96
C ALA A 491 -14.38 -4.33 18.32
N SER A 492 -13.88 -3.27 17.68
CA SER A 492 -12.55 -2.71 17.93
C SER A 492 -12.57 -1.21 18.22
N TYR A 493 -11.55 -0.79 18.96
CA TYR A 493 -11.17 0.58 19.22
C TYR A 493 -9.67 0.74 18.96
N GLU A 494 -9.29 1.66 18.09
CA GLU A 494 -7.90 1.84 17.67
C GLU A 494 -7.52 3.31 17.66
N GLN A 495 -6.39 3.66 18.27
CA GLN A 495 -5.79 4.99 18.14
C GLN A 495 -4.54 4.94 17.27
N GLY A 496 -4.40 5.93 16.38
CA GLY A 496 -3.18 6.17 15.61
C GLY A 496 -2.56 7.51 15.96
N TYR A 497 -1.26 7.64 15.67
CA TYR A 497 -0.50 8.87 15.86
C TYR A 497 0.43 9.08 14.67
N ARG A 498 0.33 10.25 14.04
CA ARG A 498 1.15 10.59 12.88
C ARG A 498 1.77 11.97 13.06
N PRO A 499 3.10 12.05 13.27
CA PRO A 499 3.83 13.30 13.26
C PRO A 499 3.74 14.00 11.89
N PRO A 500 3.82 15.35 11.85
CA PRO A 500 4.06 16.07 10.60
C PRO A 500 5.34 15.58 9.93
N ASN A 501 5.43 15.70 8.61
CA ASN A 501 6.64 15.34 7.87
C ASN A 501 7.47 16.56 7.42
N ILE A 502 8.62 16.28 6.81
CA ILE A 502 9.57 17.30 6.35
C ILE A 502 8.91 18.23 5.31
N MET A 503 8.20 17.64 4.35
CA MET A 503 7.52 18.34 3.25
C MET A 503 6.44 19.29 3.78
N GLU A 504 5.62 18.83 4.72
CA GLU A 504 4.57 19.62 5.38
C GLU A 504 5.12 20.82 6.16
N THR A 505 6.20 20.58 6.89
CA THR A 505 6.67 21.52 7.91
C THR A 505 7.63 22.55 7.36
N VAL A 506 8.46 22.15 6.39
CA VAL A 506 9.59 22.92 5.85
C VAL A 506 9.28 23.44 4.42
N LEU A 507 8.02 23.35 3.97
CA LEU A 507 7.63 23.80 2.63
C LEU A 507 8.11 25.24 2.37
N GLY A 508 8.75 25.48 1.23
CA GLY A 508 9.26 26.79 0.85
C GLY A 508 9.35 26.94 -0.67
N GLY A 509 9.91 28.04 -1.15
CA GLY A 509 10.00 28.29 -2.59
C GLY A 509 8.70 28.81 -3.22
N THR A 510 8.40 28.43 -4.46
CA THR A 510 7.24 28.95 -5.21
C THR A 510 6.70 27.96 -6.26
N HIS A 511 5.44 28.12 -6.65
CA HIS A 511 4.84 27.38 -7.76
C HIS A 511 5.53 27.69 -9.11
N PRO A 512 5.82 26.70 -9.96
CA PRO A 512 6.39 26.89 -11.30
C PRO A 512 5.38 27.40 -12.34
N GLY A 513 5.73 28.42 -13.14
CA GLY A 513 5.05 28.76 -14.41
C GLY A 513 4.02 29.91 -14.46
N GLY A 514 4.35 31.15 -14.04
CA GLY A 514 3.53 32.33 -14.39
C GLY A 514 3.78 33.62 -13.58
N ALA A 515 3.20 34.75 -14.03
CA ALA A 515 3.39 36.14 -13.54
C ALA A 515 2.98 36.44 -12.09
N LEU A 516 2.29 35.50 -11.43
CA LEU A 516 1.90 35.56 -10.03
C LEU A 516 2.35 34.25 -9.36
N SER A 517 3.64 34.14 -9.10
CA SER A 517 4.23 32.99 -8.42
C SER A 517 3.74 32.97 -6.97
N VAL A 518 2.81 32.07 -6.64
CA VAL A 518 2.35 31.87 -5.25
C VAL A 518 3.53 31.33 -4.44
N PRO A 519 4.04 32.08 -3.45
CA PRO A 519 5.13 31.59 -2.60
C PRO A 519 4.60 30.52 -1.66
N PHE A 520 5.45 29.53 -1.38
CA PHE A 520 5.17 28.55 -0.36
C PHE A 520 5.71 28.99 1.00
N GLY A 521 4.95 28.71 2.05
CA GLY A 521 5.30 29.05 3.43
C GLY A 521 5.48 27.80 4.30
N PRO A 522 6.47 27.77 5.19
CA PRO A 522 6.65 26.70 6.15
C PRO A 522 5.65 26.84 7.29
N ASN A 523 5.37 25.74 7.98
CA ASN A 523 4.57 25.76 9.19
C ASN A 523 5.26 24.93 10.29
N PRO A 524 6.23 25.53 11.02
CA PRO A 524 6.89 24.86 12.13
C PRO A 524 6.00 24.68 13.36
N ASP A 525 4.73 25.09 13.34
CA ASP A 525 3.78 24.94 14.44
C ASP A 525 2.80 23.79 14.24
N LEU A 526 2.88 23.06 13.12
CA LEU A 526 2.02 21.89 12.86
C LEU A 526 1.99 20.90 14.03
N LYS A 527 0.80 20.57 14.48
CA LYS A 527 0.54 19.56 15.48
C LYS A 527 0.43 18.19 14.81
N PRO A 528 0.88 17.12 15.47
CA PRO A 528 0.62 15.76 15.01
C PRO A 528 -0.87 15.44 14.90
N GLU A 529 -1.19 14.57 13.94
CA GLU A 529 -2.52 14.02 13.75
C GLU A 529 -2.77 12.85 14.69
N VAL A 530 -4.00 12.74 15.18
CA VAL A 530 -4.44 11.63 16.05
C VAL A 530 -5.74 11.06 15.50
N SER A 531 -5.71 9.80 15.07
CA SER A 531 -6.93 9.09 14.66
C SER A 531 -7.50 8.27 15.81
N ARG A 532 -8.82 8.13 15.83
CA ARG A 532 -9.57 7.21 16.71
C ARG A 532 -10.62 6.50 15.87
N THR A 533 -10.48 5.19 15.75
CA THR A 533 -11.38 4.34 14.97
C THR A 533 -12.21 3.49 15.93
N TYR A 534 -13.52 3.49 15.72
CA TYR A 534 -14.44 2.51 16.29
C TYR A 534 -14.97 1.64 15.17
N GLU A 535 -14.90 0.33 15.31
CA GLU A 535 -15.36 -0.59 14.26
C GLU A 535 -16.16 -1.75 14.86
N LEU A 536 -17.21 -2.14 14.15
CA LEU A 536 -17.98 -3.37 14.40
C LEU A 536 -17.96 -4.20 13.11
N GLY A 537 -17.52 -5.45 13.20
CA GLY A 537 -17.42 -6.32 12.04
C GLY A 537 -17.95 -7.72 12.24
N LEU A 538 -18.17 -8.39 11.11
CA LEU A 538 -18.68 -9.74 10.96
C LEU A 538 -17.80 -10.48 9.96
N ASN A 539 -17.28 -11.63 10.36
CA ASN A 539 -16.61 -12.57 9.48
C ASN A 539 -17.46 -13.84 9.35
N LEU A 540 -17.64 -14.30 8.11
CA LEU A 540 -18.36 -15.51 7.77
C LEU A 540 -17.47 -16.44 6.95
N LYS A 541 -17.40 -17.70 7.36
CA LYS A 541 -16.68 -18.77 6.66
C LYS A 541 -17.49 -20.06 6.72
N ARG A 542 -17.78 -20.64 5.55
CA ARG A 542 -18.49 -21.92 5.48
C ARG A 542 -18.08 -22.70 4.25
N ASP A 543 -17.72 -23.97 4.44
CA ASP A 543 -17.57 -24.93 3.36
C ASP A 543 -18.84 -25.79 3.27
N GLY A 544 -19.21 -26.22 2.06
CA GLY A 544 -20.42 -27.01 1.83
C GLY A 544 -21.70 -26.28 2.22
N LEU A 545 -21.86 -25.02 1.79
CA LEU A 545 -23.02 -24.17 2.05
C LEU A 545 -24.28 -24.68 1.34
N PHE A 546 -24.21 -24.93 0.03
CA PHE A 546 -25.35 -25.40 -0.78
C PHE A 546 -25.10 -26.77 -1.41
N ILE A 547 -23.87 -27.04 -1.86
CA ILE A 547 -23.46 -28.32 -2.45
C ILE A 547 -22.15 -28.83 -1.84
N GLU A 548 -21.91 -30.13 -1.93
CA GLU A 548 -20.64 -30.72 -1.48
C GLU A 548 -19.48 -30.17 -2.32
N GLY A 549 -18.48 -29.60 -1.65
CA GLY A 549 -17.33 -28.99 -2.32
C GLY A 549 -17.55 -27.57 -2.83
N ASP A 550 -18.53 -26.81 -2.31
CA ASP A 550 -18.51 -25.35 -2.44
C ASP A 550 -17.84 -24.68 -1.23
N ALA A 551 -17.51 -23.39 -1.37
CA ALA A 551 -16.99 -22.57 -0.28
C ALA A 551 -17.59 -21.16 -0.32
N PHE A 552 -17.95 -20.66 0.85
CA PHE A 552 -18.43 -19.30 1.06
C PHE A 552 -17.54 -18.57 2.07
N ARG A 553 -17.14 -17.35 1.73
CA ARG A 553 -16.40 -16.42 2.57
C ARG A 553 -17.03 -15.05 2.49
N ALA A 554 -17.19 -14.37 3.61
CA ALA A 554 -17.62 -12.98 3.60
C ALA A 554 -17.08 -12.22 4.81
N LYS A 555 -16.89 -10.92 4.63
CA LYS A 555 -16.43 -9.99 5.64
C LYS A 555 -17.22 -8.70 5.53
N ALA A 556 -17.70 -8.19 6.64
CA ALA A 556 -18.42 -6.93 6.72
C ALA A 556 -17.88 -6.12 7.90
N SER A 557 -17.79 -4.80 7.74
CA SER A 557 -17.44 -3.89 8.83
C SER A 557 -18.16 -2.56 8.68
N VAL A 558 -18.53 -1.97 9.82
CA VAL A 558 -19.02 -0.60 9.93
C VAL A 558 -18.04 0.13 10.84
N TYR A 559 -17.54 1.27 10.39
CA TYR A 559 -16.50 2.02 11.10
C TYR A 559 -16.81 3.52 11.18
N MET A 560 -16.25 4.14 12.21
CA MET A 560 -16.20 5.59 12.41
C MET A 560 -14.78 5.96 12.81
N THR A 561 -14.11 6.73 11.97
CA THR A 561 -12.77 7.24 12.22
C THR A 561 -12.80 8.75 12.41
N ASP A 562 -12.36 9.18 13.58
CA ASP A 562 -12.23 10.58 13.99
C ASP A 562 -10.75 10.99 13.93
N VAL A 563 -10.40 12.04 13.18
CA VAL A 563 -9.02 12.57 13.12
C VAL A 563 -8.96 14.00 13.65
N ASP A 564 -8.22 14.19 14.74
CA ASP A 564 -7.90 15.51 15.27
C ASP A 564 -6.67 16.10 14.56
N ASN A 565 -6.67 17.42 14.39
CA ASN A 565 -5.57 18.19 13.78
C ASN A 565 -5.21 17.76 12.36
N TYR A 566 -6.19 17.35 11.54
CA TYR A 566 -5.89 16.89 10.18
C TYR A 566 -5.08 17.95 9.41
N ILE A 567 -3.92 17.57 8.88
CA ILE A 567 -3.01 18.45 8.15
C ILE A 567 -3.43 18.48 6.69
N THR A 568 -3.66 19.67 6.16
CA THR A 568 -3.99 19.90 4.76
C THR A 568 -3.31 21.16 4.26
N ASP A 569 -3.24 21.31 2.95
CA ASP A 569 -2.76 22.52 2.31
C ASP A 569 -3.85 23.61 2.21
N ALA A 570 -3.44 24.85 2.33
CA ALA A 570 -4.34 25.99 2.31
C ALA A 570 -3.65 27.28 1.85
N TYR A 571 -4.45 28.19 1.30
CA TYR A 571 -4.06 29.56 1.00
C TYR A 571 -4.30 30.44 2.22
N VAL A 572 -3.21 30.98 2.75
CA VAL A 572 -3.19 31.84 3.93
C VAL A 572 -2.96 33.27 3.49
N PHE A 573 -4.02 34.07 3.58
CA PHE A 573 -4.00 35.48 3.21
C PHE A 573 -3.66 36.34 4.44
N THR A 574 -2.49 36.98 4.42
CA THR A 574 -2.03 37.80 5.54
C THR A 574 -2.09 39.28 5.20
N ASP A 575 -1.85 40.14 6.20
CA ASP A 575 -1.73 41.58 5.96
C ASP A 575 -0.54 41.98 5.08
N VAL A 576 0.46 41.10 4.97
CA VAL A 576 1.75 41.37 4.33
C VAL A 576 1.86 40.66 2.98
N ARG A 577 1.61 39.35 2.96
CA ARG A 577 1.75 38.49 1.78
C ARG A 577 0.97 37.19 1.92
N ASP A 578 0.46 36.70 0.80
CA ASP A 578 -0.29 35.45 0.74
C ASP A 578 0.67 34.28 0.52
N PHE A 579 0.45 33.18 1.24
CA PHE A 579 1.24 31.96 1.14
C PHE A 579 0.35 30.75 0.90
N PHE A 580 0.87 29.78 0.15
CA PHE A 580 0.37 28.42 0.20
C PHE A 580 1.20 27.63 1.22
N MET A 581 0.55 27.03 2.20
CA MET A 581 1.21 26.30 3.29
C MET A 581 0.34 25.17 3.83
N ASN A 582 0.94 24.27 4.60
CA ASN A 582 0.20 23.24 5.32
C ASN A 582 -0.30 23.77 6.66
N VAL A 583 -1.51 23.39 7.05
CA VAL A 583 -2.20 23.84 8.27
C VAL A 583 -2.95 22.68 8.94
N ASN A 584 -3.14 22.75 10.26
CA ASN A 584 -4.03 21.82 10.96
C ASN A 584 -5.46 22.35 10.93
N LEU A 585 -6.41 21.52 10.50
CA LEU A 585 -7.83 21.79 10.67
C LEU A 585 -8.19 21.85 12.16
N THR A 586 -8.96 22.87 12.55
CA THR A 586 -9.43 23.04 13.93
C THR A 586 -10.62 22.14 14.24
N ASP A 587 -11.49 21.94 13.24
CA ASP A 587 -12.60 21.00 13.33
C ASP A 587 -12.12 19.59 13.03
N ARG A 588 -12.74 18.62 13.69
CA ARG A 588 -12.39 17.21 13.55
C ARG A 588 -12.84 16.67 12.19
N THR A 589 -11.95 15.96 11.51
CA THR A 589 -12.29 15.17 10.32
C THR A 589 -12.96 13.86 10.74
N ARG A 590 -14.09 13.52 10.13
CA ARG A 590 -14.86 12.29 10.42
C ARG A 590 -15.04 11.46 9.16
N LEU A 591 -14.68 10.18 9.23
CA LEU A 591 -14.75 9.23 8.14
C LEU A 591 -15.60 8.04 8.59
N ASN A 592 -16.85 8.00 8.12
CA ASN A 592 -17.83 6.99 8.51
C ASN A 592 -18.12 6.08 7.32
N GLY A 593 -18.08 4.77 7.50
CA GLY A 593 -18.31 3.89 6.36
C GLY A 593 -18.68 2.46 6.67
N ILE A 594 -18.98 1.75 5.58
CA ILE A 594 -19.30 0.33 5.55
C ILE A 594 -18.44 -0.31 4.48
N ASP A 595 -17.67 -1.33 4.85
CA ASP A 595 -16.92 -2.18 3.93
C ASP A 595 -17.55 -3.58 3.92
N LEU A 596 -17.84 -4.10 2.74
CA LEU A 596 -18.35 -5.46 2.53
C LEU A 596 -17.46 -6.19 1.52
N GLU A 597 -17.28 -7.48 1.73
CA GLU A 597 -16.61 -8.40 0.85
C GLU A 597 -17.32 -9.76 0.91
N LEU A 598 -17.49 -10.39 -0.24
CA LEU A 598 -18.07 -11.72 -0.35
C LEU A 598 -17.39 -12.53 -1.45
N ASN A 599 -17.30 -13.83 -1.25
CA ASN A 599 -16.85 -14.78 -2.24
C ASN A 599 -17.59 -16.10 -2.07
N TYR A 600 -18.16 -16.62 -3.16
CA TYR A 600 -18.78 -17.92 -3.24
C TYR A 600 -18.19 -18.68 -4.43
N ASP A 601 -17.64 -19.86 -4.18
CA ASP A 601 -17.05 -20.72 -5.21
C ASP A 601 -17.70 -22.11 -5.16
N ALA A 602 -18.40 -22.47 -6.23
CA ALA A 602 -19.05 -23.76 -6.42
C ALA A 602 -18.27 -24.70 -7.36
N GLY A 603 -16.98 -24.42 -7.59
CA GLY A 603 -16.11 -25.16 -8.50
C GLY A 603 -16.34 -24.81 -9.98
N VAL A 604 -17.55 -25.09 -10.50
CA VAL A 604 -17.93 -24.79 -11.90
C VAL A 604 -18.32 -23.34 -12.13
N ALA A 605 -18.67 -22.62 -11.08
CA ALA A 605 -19.04 -21.21 -11.12
C ALA A 605 -18.56 -20.53 -9.84
N TYR A 606 -18.27 -19.24 -9.92
CA TYR A 606 -17.99 -18.42 -8.74
C TYR A 606 -18.64 -17.05 -8.88
N LEU A 607 -18.90 -16.44 -7.73
CA LEU A 607 -19.39 -15.09 -7.61
C LEU A 607 -18.75 -14.46 -6.38
N GLY A 608 -18.09 -13.33 -6.57
CA GLY A 608 -17.52 -12.53 -5.50
C GLY A 608 -17.73 -11.05 -5.74
N GLY A 609 -17.46 -10.26 -4.73
CA GLY A 609 -17.56 -8.81 -4.86
C GLY A 609 -17.14 -8.09 -3.60
N SER A 610 -16.99 -6.79 -3.76
CA SER A 610 -16.76 -5.86 -2.66
C SER A 610 -17.64 -4.64 -2.80
N ALA A 611 -18.02 -4.06 -1.66
CA ALA A 611 -18.74 -2.80 -1.62
C ALA A 611 -18.14 -1.90 -0.56
N THR A 612 -18.11 -0.61 -0.83
CA THR A 612 -17.65 0.43 0.08
C THR A 612 -18.61 1.58 0.01
N PHE A 613 -19.08 2.01 1.18
CA PHE A 613 -19.85 3.24 1.34
C PHE A 613 -19.11 4.10 2.34
N LEU A 614 -18.80 5.34 1.96
CA LEU A 614 -18.01 6.26 2.78
C LEU A 614 -18.68 7.63 2.79
N ASN A 615 -18.82 8.19 3.98
CA ASN A 615 -19.18 9.59 4.18
C ASN A 615 -18.00 10.26 4.88
N SER A 616 -17.41 11.24 4.20
CA SER A 616 -16.25 11.97 4.69
C SER A 616 -16.63 13.42 5.00
N GLU A 617 -16.42 13.84 6.24
CA GLU A 617 -16.65 15.21 6.69
C GLU A 617 -15.31 15.79 7.13
N PHE A 618 -14.81 16.81 6.44
CA PHE A 618 -13.61 17.54 6.84
C PHE A 618 -14.00 18.91 7.42
N GLY A 619 -13.18 19.41 8.33
CA GLY A 619 -13.27 20.79 8.79
C GLY A 619 -12.97 21.78 7.67
N ASP A 620 -13.57 22.98 7.73
CA ASP A 620 -13.33 24.08 6.78
C ASP A 620 -12.54 25.25 7.41
N LYS A 621 -12.14 25.10 8.67
CA LYS A 621 -11.43 26.12 9.46
C LYS A 621 -10.07 25.63 9.92
N TYR A 622 -9.14 26.57 9.97
CA TYR A 622 -7.81 26.39 10.54
C TYR A 622 -7.30 27.71 11.13
N ASP A 623 -6.31 27.62 12.01
CA ASP A 623 -5.60 28.76 12.57
C ASP A 623 -4.16 28.74 12.01
N ALA A 624 -3.84 29.68 11.13
CA ALA A 624 -2.50 29.85 10.59
C ALA A 624 -1.71 30.97 11.33
N GLY A 625 -2.12 31.31 12.56
CA GLY A 625 -1.43 32.29 13.40
C GLY A 625 -1.98 33.74 13.32
N PRO A 626 -1.33 34.69 14.02
CA PRO A 626 -1.77 36.09 14.06
C PRO A 626 -1.53 36.82 12.73
N GLY A 627 -2.46 37.70 12.34
CA GLY A 627 -2.35 38.54 11.13
C GLY A 627 -3.04 37.99 9.87
N ASN A 628 -3.82 36.91 10.02
CA ASN A 628 -4.60 36.31 8.93
C ASN A 628 -5.91 37.06 8.69
N ARG A 629 -6.22 37.34 7.42
CA ARG A 629 -7.47 38.00 7.00
C ARG A 629 -8.59 37.01 6.77
N PHE A 630 -8.33 36.01 5.92
CA PHE A 630 -9.21 34.89 5.64
C PHE A 630 -8.39 33.72 5.09
N THR A 631 -9.04 32.58 4.97
CA THR A 631 -8.40 31.28 4.77
C THR A 631 -9.21 30.46 3.78
N GLU A 632 -8.56 29.86 2.78
CA GLU A 632 -9.20 28.97 1.81
C GLU A 632 -8.43 27.65 1.71
N LEU A 633 -9.13 26.52 1.73
CA LEU A 633 -8.51 25.21 1.50
C LEU A 633 -8.18 25.04 0.02
N SER A 634 -7.00 24.49 -0.29
CA SER A 634 -6.59 24.31 -1.70
C SER A 634 -7.29 23.10 -2.34
N GLY A 635 -7.25 21.95 -1.68
CA GLY A 635 -8.01 20.78 -2.08
C GLY A 635 -7.64 19.52 -1.29
N ILE A 636 -8.61 18.65 -1.04
CA ILE A 636 -8.39 17.33 -0.45
C ILE A 636 -8.85 16.30 -1.48
N TYR A 637 -8.02 15.31 -1.80
CA TYR A 637 -8.47 14.20 -2.63
C TYR A 637 -9.47 13.34 -1.84
N LEU A 638 -10.70 13.27 -2.33
CA LEU A 638 -11.79 12.61 -1.61
C LEU A 638 -12.03 11.22 -2.15
N ALA A 639 -12.05 10.24 -1.24
CA ALA A 639 -12.45 8.89 -1.60
C ALA A 639 -13.93 8.86 -2.03
N PRO A 640 -14.30 7.98 -2.98
CA PRO A 640 -15.66 7.92 -3.51
C PRO A 640 -16.69 7.59 -2.41
N LYS A 641 -17.88 8.20 -2.50
CA LYS A 641 -19.03 7.89 -1.63
C LYS A 641 -19.43 6.43 -1.69
N ARG A 642 -19.35 5.86 -2.89
CA ARG A 642 -19.72 4.47 -3.14
C ARG A 642 -18.79 3.87 -4.18
N LYS A 643 -18.34 2.66 -3.91
CA LYS A 643 -17.65 1.80 -4.86
C LYS A 643 -18.18 0.39 -4.72
N LEU A 644 -18.72 -0.15 -5.81
CA LEU A 644 -19.25 -1.52 -5.88
C LEU A 644 -18.47 -2.28 -6.94
N VAL A 645 -17.97 -3.45 -6.58
CA VAL A 645 -17.31 -4.37 -7.50
C VAL A 645 -18.02 -5.71 -7.41
N LEU A 646 -18.52 -6.21 -8.53
CA LEU A 646 -19.09 -7.54 -8.66
C LEU A 646 -18.30 -8.31 -9.71
N ASP A 647 -17.86 -9.51 -9.38
CA ASP A 647 -17.05 -10.36 -10.26
C ASP A 647 -17.62 -11.77 -10.23
N GLY A 648 -17.86 -12.36 -11.40
CA GLY A 648 -18.37 -13.71 -11.49
C GLY A 648 -17.99 -14.37 -12.80
N GLY A 649 -17.92 -15.70 -12.76
CA GLY A 649 -17.48 -16.47 -13.92
C GLY A 649 -17.83 -17.95 -13.86
N LEU A 650 -17.59 -18.61 -14.99
CA LEU A 650 -17.82 -20.03 -15.20
C LEU A 650 -16.51 -20.73 -15.53
N ARG A 651 -16.36 -21.97 -15.06
CA ARG A 651 -15.20 -22.83 -15.31
C ARG A 651 -15.63 -24.05 -16.14
N PHE A 652 -14.97 -24.26 -17.27
CA PHE A 652 -15.21 -25.33 -18.22
C PHE A 652 -13.97 -26.24 -18.36
N LEU A 653 -14.12 -27.33 -19.12
CA LEU A 653 -13.02 -28.24 -19.47
C LEU A 653 -12.26 -28.74 -18.23
N GLU A 654 -12.98 -29.26 -17.24
CA GLU A 654 -12.39 -29.69 -15.97
C GLU A 654 -11.62 -28.56 -15.25
N ARG A 655 -12.19 -27.34 -15.26
CA ARG A 655 -11.61 -26.11 -14.69
C ARG A 655 -10.37 -25.58 -15.40
N LYS A 656 -10.08 -26.04 -16.62
CA LYS A 656 -8.98 -25.50 -17.44
C LYS A 656 -9.33 -24.19 -18.13
N LEU A 657 -10.61 -23.92 -18.39
CA LEU A 657 -11.05 -22.67 -19.02
C LEU A 657 -11.94 -21.89 -18.05
N THR A 658 -11.52 -20.71 -17.64
CA THR A 658 -12.33 -19.75 -16.89
C THR A 658 -12.76 -18.63 -17.82
N VAL A 659 -14.05 -18.27 -17.80
CA VAL A 659 -14.59 -17.08 -18.45
C VAL A 659 -15.34 -16.27 -17.41
N GLY A 660 -14.96 -15.02 -17.21
CA GLY A 660 -15.50 -14.15 -16.17
C GLY A 660 -15.82 -12.75 -16.68
N ALA A 661 -16.61 -12.05 -15.88
CA ALA A 661 -16.95 -10.66 -16.07
C ALA A 661 -16.89 -9.91 -14.73
N ARG A 662 -16.43 -8.67 -14.77
CA ARG A 662 -16.36 -7.77 -13.62
C ARG A 662 -17.14 -6.49 -13.93
N VAL A 663 -18.00 -6.09 -13.02
CA VAL A 663 -18.68 -4.80 -13.04
C VAL A 663 -18.13 -3.94 -11.91
N THR A 664 -17.68 -2.72 -12.22
CA THR A 664 -17.23 -1.73 -11.24
C THR A 664 -18.09 -0.49 -11.34
N ASP A 665 -18.88 -0.18 -10.31
CA ASP A 665 -19.70 1.02 -10.21
C ASP A 665 -19.09 1.98 -9.18
N VAL A 666 -18.87 3.23 -9.58
CA VAL A 666 -18.29 4.25 -8.71
C VAL A 666 -19.17 5.49 -8.70
N LEU A 667 -19.51 5.92 -7.49
CA LEU A 667 -20.09 7.24 -7.22
C LEU A 667 -19.01 8.09 -6.53
N PRO A 668 -18.38 9.01 -7.28
CA PRO A 668 -17.39 9.92 -6.71
C PRO A 668 -17.99 10.80 -5.60
N GLU A 669 -17.13 11.26 -4.70
CA GLU A 669 -17.46 12.36 -3.81
C GLU A 669 -17.31 13.68 -4.58
N ARG A 670 -18.25 14.60 -4.41
CA ARG A 670 -18.17 15.95 -5.00
C ARG A 670 -17.80 16.89 -3.87
N GLY A 671 -16.59 17.43 -3.94
CA GLY A 671 -15.91 17.95 -2.77
C GLY A 671 -16.47 19.20 -2.11
N LEU A 672 -15.87 19.49 -0.96
CA LEU A 672 -15.88 20.76 -0.25
C LEU A 672 -15.30 21.87 -1.13
N SER A 673 -15.73 23.12 -0.89
CA SER A 673 -15.35 24.29 -1.68
C SER A 673 -13.86 24.65 -1.53
N GLY A 674 -13.11 24.64 -2.62
CA GLY A 674 -11.77 25.23 -2.76
C GLY A 674 -11.43 25.47 -4.24
N GLU A 675 -10.61 26.49 -4.54
CA GLU A 675 -10.31 26.97 -5.90
C GLU A 675 -9.99 25.85 -6.92
N LEU A 676 -9.19 24.85 -6.54
CA LEU A 676 -8.82 23.75 -7.45
C LEU A 676 -9.92 22.69 -7.60
N THR A 677 -10.75 22.47 -6.58
CA THR A 677 -11.82 21.44 -6.61
C THR A 677 -12.90 21.74 -7.65
N GLY A 678 -13.13 23.02 -7.97
CA GLY A 678 -14.06 23.45 -9.04
C GLY A 678 -13.61 23.11 -10.45
N LEU A 679 -12.32 22.76 -10.64
CA LEU A 679 -11.74 22.36 -11.92
C LEU A 679 -11.93 20.87 -12.21
N PHE A 680 -12.15 20.03 -11.19
CA PHE A 680 -12.31 18.59 -11.34
C PHE A 680 -13.79 18.19 -11.52
N ARG A 681 -14.13 17.68 -12.72
CA ARG A 681 -15.46 17.11 -12.99
C ARG A 681 -15.44 15.60 -12.80
N TYR A 682 -15.93 15.14 -11.65
CA TYR A 682 -16.16 13.71 -11.40
C TYR A 682 -17.62 13.36 -11.68
N GLU A 683 -17.82 12.54 -12.70
CA GLU A 683 -19.11 11.92 -13.01
C GLU A 683 -19.15 10.47 -12.51
N PRO A 684 -20.32 9.97 -12.06
CA PRO A 684 -20.47 8.54 -11.78
C PRO A 684 -20.16 7.70 -13.02
N TYR A 685 -19.55 6.53 -12.82
CA TYR A 685 -19.21 5.63 -13.92
C TYR A 685 -19.43 4.17 -13.55
N THR A 686 -19.79 3.38 -14.55
CA THR A 686 -19.90 1.92 -14.45
C THR A 686 -19.04 1.30 -15.55
N LEU A 687 -18.08 0.48 -15.16
CA LEU A 687 -17.20 -0.26 -16.07
C LEU A 687 -17.63 -1.72 -16.13
N LEU A 688 -17.55 -2.31 -17.33
CA LEU A 688 -17.69 -3.73 -17.56
C LEU A 688 -16.40 -4.26 -18.16
N ASP A 689 -15.75 -5.18 -17.45
CA ASP A 689 -14.56 -5.87 -17.92
C ASP A 689 -14.89 -7.35 -18.18
N LEU A 690 -14.30 -7.93 -19.22
CA LEU A 690 -14.41 -9.35 -19.53
C LEU A 690 -13.02 -9.98 -19.49
N TYR A 691 -12.92 -11.22 -19.02
CA TYR A 691 -11.66 -11.94 -19.02
C TYR A 691 -11.84 -13.43 -19.23
N SER A 692 -10.76 -14.06 -19.69
CA SER A 692 -10.67 -15.49 -19.91
C SER A 692 -9.27 -15.98 -19.59
N SER A 693 -9.20 -17.16 -18.96
CA SER A 693 -7.94 -17.84 -18.63
C SER A 693 -8.05 -19.30 -19.06
N TYR A 694 -7.09 -19.79 -19.84
CA TYR A 694 -7.04 -21.14 -20.37
C TYR A 694 -5.72 -21.83 -20.03
N LYS A 695 -5.78 -22.78 -19.09
CA LYS A 695 -4.67 -23.65 -18.70
C LYS A 695 -4.51 -24.77 -19.73
N LEU A 696 -3.57 -24.61 -20.66
CA LEU A 696 -3.29 -25.62 -21.70
C LEU A 696 -2.76 -26.91 -21.08
N ASN A 697 -1.84 -26.77 -20.11
CA ASN A 697 -1.27 -27.86 -19.32
C ASN A 697 -0.79 -27.30 -17.95
N ASP A 698 -0.12 -28.10 -17.13
CA ASP A 698 0.35 -27.66 -15.81
C ASP A 698 1.42 -26.56 -15.84
N ASN A 699 2.00 -26.32 -17.00
CA ASN A 699 3.11 -25.42 -17.20
C ASN A 699 2.71 -24.13 -17.94
N LEU A 700 1.66 -24.13 -18.76
CA LEU A 700 1.32 -23.03 -19.64
C LEU A 700 -0.15 -22.62 -19.53
N THR A 701 -0.36 -21.34 -19.22
CA THR A 701 -1.69 -20.70 -19.12
C THR A 701 -1.75 -19.48 -20.03
N PHE A 702 -2.75 -19.43 -20.90
CA PHE A 702 -3.07 -18.26 -21.72
C PHE A 702 -4.16 -17.44 -21.06
N ARG A 703 -4.09 -16.12 -21.19
CA ARG A 703 -5.08 -15.18 -20.67
C ARG A 703 -5.46 -14.17 -21.75
N ALA A 704 -6.70 -13.72 -21.70
CA ALA A 704 -7.20 -12.62 -22.51
C ALA A 704 -8.15 -11.77 -21.67
N ALA A 705 -8.09 -10.45 -21.80
CA ALA A 705 -8.98 -9.54 -21.12
C ALA A 705 -9.42 -8.39 -22.02
N ILE A 706 -10.58 -7.83 -21.72
CA ILE A 706 -11.11 -6.60 -22.30
C ILE A 706 -11.49 -5.70 -21.14
N GLU A 707 -10.71 -4.66 -20.91
CA GLU A 707 -11.02 -3.63 -19.93
C GLU A 707 -11.93 -2.57 -20.56
N ASN A 708 -12.86 -2.03 -19.77
CA ASN A 708 -13.79 -0.98 -20.18
C ASN A 708 -14.50 -1.34 -21.51
N LEU A 709 -15.16 -2.50 -21.54
CA LEU A 709 -15.83 -3.03 -22.73
C LEU A 709 -16.81 -2.03 -23.34
N THR A 710 -17.50 -1.26 -22.52
CA THR A 710 -18.48 -0.24 -22.95
C THR A 710 -17.84 1.07 -23.41
N ASP A 711 -16.52 1.18 -23.35
CA ASP A 711 -15.74 2.36 -23.77
C ASP A 711 -16.21 3.65 -23.10
N VAL A 712 -16.44 3.58 -21.79
CA VAL A 712 -16.92 4.70 -20.97
C VAL A 712 -15.77 5.68 -20.77
N ALA A 713 -16.04 6.96 -21.02
CA ALA A 713 -15.22 8.10 -20.67
C ALA A 713 -15.33 8.33 -19.16
N TYR A 714 -14.22 8.20 -18.43
CA TYR A 714 -14.20 8.42 -16.99
C TYR A 714 -12.85 8.98 -16.52
N VAL A 715 -12.90 9.66 -15.38
CA VAL A 715 -11.74 10.03 -14.57
C VAL A 715 -11.90 9.28 -13.25
N GLU A 716 -10.81 8.72 -12.73
CA GLU A 716 -10.86 7.99 -11.46
C GLU A 716 -11.33 8.92 -10.34
N ALA A 717 -12.18 8.43 -9.44
CA ALA A 717 -12.80 9.25 -8.39
C ALA A 717 -11.81 9.96 -7.45
N MET A 718 -10.55 9.53 -7.44
CA MET A 718 -9.44 10.11 -6.67
C MET A 718 -8.29 10.55 -7.58
N ALA A 719 -8.61 10.99 -8.79
CA ALA A 719 -7.57 11.37 -9.74
C ALA A 719 -6.79 12.59 -9.24
N ALA A 720 -5.46 12.49 -9.21
CA ALA A 720 -4.58 13.57 -8.75
C ALA A 720 -4.43 14.71 -9.76
N ALA A 721 -4.79 14.43 -11.02
CA ALA A 721 -4.84 15.33 -12.14
C ALA A 721 -6.09 15.03 -12.99
N LEU A 722 -6.43 15.95 -13.91
CA LEU A 722 -7.47 15.75 -14.92
C LEU A 722 -7.01 14.77 -16.03
N SER A 723 -6.54 13.59 -15.65
CA SER A 723 -6.17 12.55 -16.61
C SER A 723 -7.35 11.60 -16.81
N ALA A 724 -7.87 11.57 -18.04
CA ALA A 724 -8.87 10.61 -18.48
C ALA A 724 -8.31 9.21 -18.36
N SER A 725 -9.11 8.25 -17.91
CA SER A 725 -8.68 6.87 -17.87
C SER A 725 -8.82 6.15 -19.21
N PRO A 726 -8.09 5.03 -19.41
CA PRO A 726 -8.13 4.30 -20.67
C PRO A 726 -9.54 3.90 -21.11
N GLY A 727 -9.79 4.07 -22.41
CA GLY A 727 -10.93 3.48 -23.09
C GLY A 727 -10.81 1.97 -23.21
N ARG A 728 -11.61 1.39 -24.10
CA ARG A 728 -11.63 -0.05 -24.34
C ARG A 728 -10.25 -0.58 -24.69
N THR A 729 -9.73 -1.49 -23.88
CA THR A 729 -8.38 -2.04 -24.03
C THR A 729 -8.43 -3.56 -24.04
N PHE A 730 -7.91 -4.18 -25.10
CA PHE A 730 -7.81 -5.63 -25.23
C PHE A 730 -6.39 -6.06 -24.86
N THR A 731 -6.24 -7.03 -23.98
CA THR A 731 -4.95 -7.64 -23.65
C THR A 731 -4.98 -9.14 -23.88
N ILE A 732 -3.83 -9.68 -24.28
CA ILE A 732 -3.56 -11.12 -24.32
C ILE A 732 -2.23 -11.37 -23.62
N GLY A 733 -2.14 -12.47 -22.88
CA GLY A 733 -0.93 -12.84 -22.18
C GLY A 733 -0.78 -14.33 -21.99
N ALA A 734 0.41 -14.73 -21.55
CA ALA A 734 0.71 -16.10 -21.20
C ALA A 734 1.64 -16.15 -19.98
N THR A 735 1.37 -17.11 -19.09
CA THR A 735 2.30 -17.51 -18.03
C THR A 735 2.82 -18.90 -18.34
N ALA A 736 4.14 -19.06 -18.38
CA ALA A 736 4.81 -20.35 -18.45
C ALA A 736 5.58 -20.60 -17.13
N ARG A 737 5.41 -21.78 -16.52
CA ARG A 737 6.17 -22.28 -15.37
C ARG A 737 6.87 -23.57 -15.76
N PHE A 738 8.15 -23.71 -15.43
CA PHE A 738 8.99 -24.88 -15.75
C PHE A 738 9.64 -25.45 -14.50
#